data_AF-A0A6G1DHY5-F1
#
_entry.id   AF-A0A6G1DHY5-F1
#
_cell.length_a   1.000
_cell.length_b   1.000
_cell.length_c   1.000
_cell.angle_alpha   90.00
_cell.angle_beta   90.00
_cell.angle_gamma   90.00
#
_symmetry.space_group_name_H-M   'P 1'
#
loop_
_entity.id
_entity.type
_entity.pdbx_description
1 polymer ?
#
loop_
_entity_poly.entity_id
_entity_poly.type
_entity_poly.pdbx_seq_one_letter_code
_entity_poly.pdbx_strand_id
1 'polypeptide(L)'
;MPNEFLTYADTKVETRHPIRLYSRYIDKVHILFRFTHEEARDLIQRYLTEHPDPNNENMVGYNNKKCWPRDARMRLMKHDVNLGRSVFWDMKNRLPRSITMLEWENSFVSVYSKGNPNLLFSMCGFEVRILPKIRMTQEAFSNTKDGVWNLQNEQTKERTAIAFLRVDDEHMKVFENRVRQILMSSGSTTFTKIVNKWNTALIGLMTYFREATVHTQELLDLLVKCENKIQTRIKIGLNSKMPSRFPPVIFYTPKEIGGLGMLSMGHILIPQSDLRYSKQTDVGVMHFRSGMSHEEDQLVPNLYRYIQPWESEFIDSQRVWAEYALKRQEAQAQNRRLALEDLEDSWDRGLFWEKASGFEESMKYKKLTNAQRSGLNQIPNRRFTLWWSPTINRANVYVGFQVQLDLTGIFVHGKIPTLKISLIQIFCAHLWQKIHESVVMDLCQVLDQELDALEIETVQKETIHPRKSYKMNSSCADILLFAAHRWQMSKPSLVSESKDVFDQKAINKYWIDVQLRWGDYDSHDIERYTRAKFMDYTTDNMSIYPSPTGVMIGIDLAYNLHSAFGNWFPGSKALLQQAMNKIMKSNPALYVLRERIWKGLQLYSSEPTEPCLSSQNYGEIFSNQIIWFVDDTNVYRVTIHKTFEGNLTTKPINGAIFIFNPRTGQLFLKVIHTSVWAGQKRLGQLAKWKTAEEVAALVRSLPVEEQPKQIIVTRKGMLDPLEVHLLDFPNIVIKGSELQLPFQACLKIEKFGDLILKATEPQMVLYNIYDDWLKSISSFTAFSRIVLILR
;
A
#
# COMPACT_ATOMS: atom_id res chain seq x y z
N MET A 1 -41.79 31.31 27.45
CA MET A 1 -40.89 30.45 26.66
C MET A 1 -40.36 29.37 27.59
N PRO A 2 -40.15 28.13 27.12
CA PRO A 2 -39.49 27.10 27.93
C PRO A 2 -38.03 27.51 28.23
N ASN A 3 -37.52 27.09 29.38
CA ASN A 3 -36.12 27.32 29.74
C ASN A 3 -35.20 26.40 28.92
N GLU A 4 -33.99 26.89 28.64
CA GLU A 4 -32.92 26.06 28.08
C GLU A 4 -32.33 25.13 29.16
N PHE A 5 -31.52 24.16 28.74
CA PHE A 5 -30.91 23.19 29.64
C PHE A 5 -30.11 23.88 30.76
N LEU A 6 -30.38 23.48 32.02
CA LEU A 6 -29.76 24.02 33.24
C LEU A 6 -29.96 25.53 33.47
N THR A 7 -31.04 26.12 32.94
CA THR A 7 -31.39 27.52 33.20
C THR A 7 -32.68 27.66 34.00
N TYR A 8 -32.74 28.73 34.79
CA TYR A 8 -33.88 29.12 35.60
C TYR A 8 -34.40 30.50 35.19
N ALA A 9 -35.68 30.79 35.46
CA ALA A 9 -36.25 32.09 35.17
C ALA A 9 -35.67 33.19 36.08
N ASP A 10 -35.43 32.87 37.35
CA ASP A 10 -34.78 33.75 38.32
C ASP A 10 -34.05 32.94 39.41
N THR A 11 -33.22 33.63 40.20
CA THR A 11 -32.47 33.04 41.32
C THR A 11 -33.36 32.61 42.49
N LYS A 12 -34.57 33.18 42.62
CA LYS A 12 -35.53 32.78 43.66
C LYS A 12 -36.10 31.40 43.39
N VAL A 13 -36.47 31.11 42.14
CA VAL A 13 -36.93 29.78 41.71
C VAL A 13 -35.81 28.75 41.82
N GLU A 14 -34.58 29.12 41.42
CA GLU A 14 -33.42 28.24 41.57
C GLU A 14 -33.22 27.84 43.05
N THR A 15 -33.28 28.82 43.97
CA THR A 15 -32.97 28.62 45.39
C THR A 15 -34.09 27.99 46.24
N ARG A 16 -35.33 27.92 45.71
CA ARG A 16 -36.52 27.42 46.44
C ARG A 16 -36.48 25.95 46.85
N HIS A 17 -35.78 25.08 46.13
CA HIS A 17 -35.83 23.62 46.37
C HIS A 17 -34.43 22.97 46.38
N PRO A 18 -34.12 22.00 47.28
CA PRO A 18 -32.78 21.43 47.38
C PRO A 18 -32.21 20.80 46.10
N ILE A 19 -33.07 20.27 45.21
CA ILE A 19 -32.66 19.82 43.86
C ILE A 19 -32.40 21.04 42.98
N ARG A 20 -31.14 21.22 42.55
CA ARG A 20 -30.68 22.34 41.73
C ARG A 20 -30.47 22.01 40.27
N LEU A 21 -30.05 20.79 39.94
CA LEU A 21 -29.86 20.36 38.56
C LEU A 21 -30.35 18.94 38.41
N TYR A 22 -30.95 18.65 37.27
CA TYR A 22 -31.40 17.32 36.90
C TYR A 22 -31.07 17.07 35.43
N SER A 23 -30.47 15.92 35.14
CA SER A 23 -30.26 15.43 33.79
C SER A 23 -30.51 13.93 33.74
N ARG A 24 -31.08 13.46 32.64
CA ARG A 24 -31.29 12.04 32.37
C ARG A 24 -30.76 11.72 30.98
N TYR A 25 -29.78 10.83 30.92
CA TYR A 25 -29.23 10.30 29.69
C TYR A 25 -29.68 8.85 29.53
N ILE A 26 -30.74 8.64 28.76
CA ILE A 26 -31.41 7.34 28.55
C ILE A 26 -31.87 6.74 29.89
N ASP A 27 -31.04 5.89 30.51
CA ASP A 27 -31.24 5.17 31.76
C ASP A 27 -30.42 5.74 32.93
N LYS A 28 -29.40 6.56 32.66
CA LYS A 28 -28.56 7.20 33.69
C LYS A 28 -29.18 8.50 34.17
N VAL A 29 -29.27 8.66 35.48
CA VAL A 29 -29.85 9.84 36.15
C VAL A 29 -28.76 10.59 36.91
N HIS A 30 -28.70 11.91 36.71
CA HIS A 30 -27.78 12.82 37.37
C HIS A 30 -28.56 13.91 38.09
N ILE A 31 -28.33 14.07 39.40
CA ILE A 31 -29.04 15.04 40.23
C ILE A 31 -28.03 15.78 41.10
N LEU A 32 -28.08 17.11 41.07
CA LEU A 32 -27.29 17.95 41.97
C LEU A 32 -28.19 18.52 43.08
N PHE A 33 -27.78 18.29 44.32
CA PHE A 33 -28.46 18.81 45.50
C PHE A 33 -27.64 19.92 46.17
N ARG A 34 -28.33 20.93 46.70
CA ARG A 34 -27.75 21.97 47.55
C ARG A 34 -28.58 22.11 48.81
N PHE A 35 -28.07 21.53 49.90
CA PHE A 35 -28.70 21.60 51.21
C PHE A 35 -28.13 22.75 52.04
N THR A 36 -28.98 23.36 52.86
CA THR A 36 -28.57 24.10 54.05
C THR A 36 -28.19 23.13 55.18
N HIS A 37 -27.55 23.66 56.23
CA HIS A 37 -27.15 22.82 57.37
C HIS A 37 -28.37 22.18 58.07
N GLU A 38 -29.49 22.90 58.17
CA GLU A 38 -30.71 22.40 58.81
C GLU A 38 -31.38 21.30 57.99
N GLU A 39 -31.53 21.50 56.68
CA GLU A 39 -32.10 20.49 55.77
C GLU A 39 -31.26 19.21 55.72
N ALA A 40 -29.93 19.34 55.66
CA ALA A 40 -29.04 18.19 55.68
C ALA A 40 -29.15 17.42 57.00
N ARG A 41 -29.23 18.12 58.14
CA ARG A 41 -29.38 17.49 59.46
C ARG A 41 -30.71 16.76 59.58
N ASP A 42 -31.81 17.38 59.17
CA ASP A 42 -33.14 16.77 59.17
C ASP A 42 -33.19 15.51 58.32
N LEU A 43 -32.67 15.56 57.09
CA LEU A 43 -32.66 14.42 56.18
C LEU A 43 -31.84 13.24 56.74
N ILE A 44 -30.67 13.53 57.32
CA ILE A 44 -29.84 12.52 57.98
C ILE A 44 -30.57 11.92 59.19
N GLN A 45 -31.25 12.74 59.99
CA GLN A 45 -31.99 12.28 61.15
C GLN A 45 -33.13 11.34 60.75
N ARG A 46 -33.89 11.67 59.69
CA ARG A 46 -34.93 10.78 59.15
C ARG A 46 -34.36 9.45 58.67
N TYR A 47 -33.26 9.48 57.91
CA TYR A 47 -32.59 8.26 57.45
C TYR A 47 -32.10 7.38 58.60
N LEU A 48 -31.42 7.96 59.61
CA LEU A 48 -30.91 7.20 60.77
C LEU A 48 -32.01 6.73 61.72
N THR A 49 -33.20 7.34 61.67
CA THR A 49 -34.37 6.86 62.42
C THR A 49 -34.89 5.55 61.82
N GLU A 50 -34.91 5.43 60.48
CA GLU A 50 -35.31 4.20 59.80
C GLU A 50 -34.19 3.15 59.70
N HIS A 51 -32.94 3.59 59.53
CA HIS A 51 -31.76 2.74 59.36
C HIS A 51 -30.69 3.13 60.41
N PRO A 52 -30.85 2.69 61.68
CA PRO A 52 -29.92 3.05 62.74
C PRO A 52 -28.54 2.40 62.52
N ASP A 53 -27.48 3.20 62.68
CA ASP A 53 -26.08 2.77 62.53
C ASP A 53 -25.26 3.07 63.81
N PRO A 54 -25.40 2.23 64.86
CA PRO A 54 -24.67 2.43 66.12
C PRO A 54 -23.17 2.15 66.00
N ASN A 55 -22.74 1.31 65.04
CA ASN A 55 -21.36 0.86 64.87
C ASN A 55 -20.53 1.72 63.90
N ASN A 56 -21.13 2.73 63.27
CA ASN A 56 -20.52 3.53 62.19
C ASN A 56 -20.14 2.71 60.96
N GLU A 57 -20.91 1.65 60.67
CA GLU A 57 -20.70 0.75 59.53
C GLU A 57 -21.10 1.37 58.20
N ASN A 58 -21.82 2.51 58.20
CA ASN A 58 -22.21 3.20 56.96
C ASN A 58 -21.01 3.58 56.06
N MET A 59 -19.81 3.70 56.63
CA MET A 59 -18.57 3.92 55.86
C MET A 59 -18.15 2.70 55.05
N VAL A 60 -18.46 1.50 55.55
CA VAL A 60 -18.18 0.23 54.88
C VAL A 60 -19.17 0.07 53.71
N GLY A 61 -18.66 -0.30 52.54
CA GLY A 61 -19.48 -0.42 51.31
C GLY A 61 -19.92 0.91 50.70
N TYR A 62 -19.31 2.05 51.08
CA TYR A 62 -19.53 3.30 50.37
C TYR A 62 -18.67 3.33 49.08
N ASN A 63 -19.33 3.39 47.92
CA ASN A 63 -18.65 3.40 46.62
C ASN A 63 -17.78 4.67 46.47
N ASN A 64 -16.52 4.50 46.07
CA ASN A 64 -15.60 5.62 45.85
C ASN A 64 -14.79 5.43 44.57
N LYS A 65 -14.48 6.54 43.89
CA LYS A 65 -13.83 6.55 42.57
C LYS A 65 -12.33 6.30 42.70
N LYS A 66 -11.92 5.04 42.52
CA LYS A 66 -10.51 4.61 42.67
C LYS A 66 -9.57 5.08 41.56
N CYS A 67 -10.11 5.60 40.46
CA CYS A 67 -9.33 6.21 39.37
C CYS A 67 -8.60 7.50 39.80
N TRP A 68 -9.08 8.20 40.82
CA TRP A 68 -8.43 9.40 41.35
C TRP A 68 -7.36 9.06 42.41
N PRO A 69 -6.33 9.89 42.62
CA PRO A 69 -5.42 9.78 43.77
C PRO A 69 -6.14 9.88 45.13
N ARG A 70 -5.55 9.37 46.23
CA ARG A 70 -6.23 9.30 47.54
C ARG A 70 -6.66 10.66 48.09
N ASP A 71 -5.86 11.70 47.86
CA ASP A 71 -6.12 13.10 48.21
C ASP A 71 -7.21 13.76 47.34
N ALA A 72 -7.43 13.23 46.13
CA ALA A 72 -8.39 13.71 45.16
C ALA A 72 -9.79 13.07 45.28
N ARG A 73 -9.90 11.94 45.99
CA ARG A 73 -11.16 11.22 46.22
C ARG A 73 -12.03 11.91 47.28
N MET A 74 -13.29 11.52 47.33
CA MET A 74 -14.16 11.87 48.46
C MET A 74 -13.63 11.23 49.74
N ARG A 75 -13.42 12.05 50.78
CA ARG A 75 -13.07 11.62 52.13
C ARG A 75 -14.32 11.12 52.84
N LEU A 76 -14.20 9.97 53.49
CA LEU A 76 -15.32 9.28 54.14
C LEU A 76 -15.51 9.82 55.57
N MET A 77 -16.02 11.04 55.69
CA MET A 77 -16.43 11.62 56.97
C MET A 77 -17.83 11.12 57.35
N LYS A 78 -18.07 10.83 58.63
CA LYS A 78 -19.36 10.30 59.11
C LYS A 78 -20.57 11.12 58.63
N HIS A 79 -20.50 12.44 58.78
CA HIS A 79 -21.57 13.34 58.34
C HIS A 79 -21.84 13.24 56.84
N ASP A 80 -20.80 13.28 56.01
CA ASP A 80 -20.92 13.29 54.55
C ASP A 80 -21.39 11.92 54.00
N VAL A 81 -20.89 10.83 54.59
CA VAL A 81 -21.32 9.46 54.25
C VAL A 81 -22.79 9.26 54.58
N ASN A 82 -23.22 9.69 55.77
CA ASN A 82 -24.63 9.60 56.16
C ASN A 82 -25.50 10.48 55.27
N LEU A 83 -25.06 11.70 54.92
CA LEU A 83 -25.79 12.56 53.99
C LEU A 83 -25.96 11.88 52.63
N GLY A 84 -24.89 11.29 52.08
CA GLY A 84 -24.94 10.60 50.79
C GLY A 84 -25.92 9.42 50.78
N ARG A 85 -25.90 8.59 51.84
CA ARG A 85 -26.85 7.48 51.99
C ARG A 85 -28.29 7.96 52.19
N SER A 86 -28.49 9.05 52.94
CA SER A 86 -29.81 9.63 53.19
C SER A 86 -30.45 10.17 51.91
N VAL A 87 -29.67 10.87 51.09
CA VAL A 87 -30.13 11.37 49.78
C VAL A 87 -30.49 10.22 48.85
N PHE A 88 -29.67 9.16 48.81
CA PHE A 88 -29.95 7.99 48.01
C PHE A 88 -31.22 7.27 48.47
N TRP A 89 -31.39 7.09 49.78
CA TRP A 89 -32.58 6.47 50.38
C TRP A 89 -33.86 7.27 50.05
N ASP A 90 -33.81 8.60 50.19
CA ASP A 90 -34.95 9.47 49.86
C ASP A 90 -35.32 9.35 48.37
N MET A 91 -34.33 9.40 47.47
CA MET A 91 -34.59 9.25 46.04
C MET A 91 -35.08 7.85 45.66
N LYS A 92 -34.57 6.81 46.32
CA LYS A 92 -34.99 5.42 46.10
C LYS A 92 -36.45 5.21 46.50
N ASN A 93 -36.92 5.85 47.57
CA ASN A 93 -38.29 5.72 48.05
C ASN A 93 -39.32 6.47 47.19
N ARG A 94 -38.89 7.43 46.37
CA ARG A 94 -39.75 8.13 45.41
C ARG A 94 -40.15 7.26 44.20
N LEU A 95 -39.49 6.12 44.01
CA LEU A 95 -39.71 5.24 42.86
C LEU A 95 -40.37 3.92 43.31
N PRO A 96 -41.60 3.63 42.84
CA PRO A 96 -42.21 2.33 43.07
C PRO A 96 -41.38 1.22 42.43
N ARG A 97 -41.10 0.15 43.21
CA ARG A 97 -40.30 -0.99 42.75
C ARG A 97 -40.90 -1.73 41.55
N SER A 98 -42.19 -1.57 41.30
CA SER A 98 -42.89 -2.15 40.13
C SER A 98 -42.51 -1.48 38.80
N ILE A 99 -41.99 -0.24 38.83
CA ILE A 99 -41.58 0.51 37.64
C ILE A 99 -40.07 0.35 37.42
N THR A 100 -39.28 0.70 38.44
CA THR A 100 -37.82 0.64 38.41
C THR A 100 -37.25 0.70 39.83
N MET A 101 -35.97 0.40 39.99
CA MET A 101 -35.28 0.44 41.27
C MET A 101 -33.89 1.06 41.13
N LEU A 102 -33.55 1.94 42.08
CA LEU A 102 -32.17 2.42 42.25
C LEU A 102 -31.44 1.48 43.22
N GLU A 103 -30.37 0.87 42.74
CA GLU A 103 -29.48 0.00 43.50
C GLU A 103 -28.22 0.76 43.93
N TRP A 104 -27.80 0.57 45.19
CA TRP A 104 -26.65 1.29 45.73
C TRP A 104 -25.35 0.90 45.01
N GLU A 105 -25.20 -0.39 44.70
CA GLU A 105 -24.02 -0.98 44.07
C GLU A 105 -23.68 -0.32 42.72
N ASN A 106 -24.73 0.02 41.95
CA ASN A 106 -24.62 0.65 40.63
C ASN A 106 -24.63 2.20 40.68
N SER A 107 -24.70 2.77 41.89
CA SER A 107 -24.79 4.22 42.10
C SER A 107 -23.53 4.79 42.73
N PHE A 108 -23.33 6.10 42.54
CA PHE A 108 -22.25 6.85 43.18
C PHE A 108 -22.77 8.19 43.66
N VAL A 109 -22.51 8.51 44.93
CA VAL A 109 -22.89 9.77 45.56
C VAL A 109 -21.63 10.49 46.03
N SER A 110 -21.40 11.70 45.53
CA SER A 110 -20.30 12.57 45.96
C SER A 110 -20.83 13.74 46.77
N VAL A 111 -20.23 14.00 47.93
CA VAL A 111 -20.60 15.14 48.79
C VAL A 111 -19.47 16.16 48.82
N TYR A 112 -19.73 17.36 48.33
CA TYR A 112 -18.86 18.52 48.51
C TYR A 112 -19.22 19.22 49.83
N SER A 113 -18.26 19.33 50.75
CA SER A 113 -18.49 19.82 52.12
C SER A 113 -17.29 20.60 52.66
N LYS A 114 -17.36 21.04 53.93
CA LYS A 114 -16.19 21.62 54.61
C LYS A 114 -15.00 20.65 54.71
N GLY A 115 -15.28 19.34 54.79
CA GLY A 115 -14.26 18.29 54.86
C GLY A 115 -13.83 17.77 53.49
N ASN A 116 -14.64 18.01 52.46
CA ASN A 116 -14.48 17.48 51.11
C ASN A 116 -14.37 18.59 50.06
N PRO A 117 -13.16 18.90 49.56
CA PRO A 117 -12.93 20.02 48.63
C PRO A 117 -13.29 19.72 47.17
N ASN A 118 -13.46 18.44 46.81
CA ASN A 118 -13.71 17.99 45.44
C ASN A 118 -15.17 17.57 45.26
N LEU A 119 -15.76 17.91 44.12
CA LEU A 119 -17.02 17.32 43.66
C LEU A 119 -16.73 16.35 42.52
N LEU A 120 -17.11 15.08 42.70
CA LEU A 120 -16.84 13.99 41.76
C LEU A 120 -18.14 13.54 41.10
N PHE A 121 -18.10 13.29 39.79
CA PHE A 121 -19.18 12.64 39.08
C PHE A 121 -18.66 11.96 37.81
N SER A 122 -19.45 11.05 37.27
CA SER A 122 -19.17 10.43 35.98
C SER A 122 -20.34 10.63 35.03
N MET A 123 -20.09 11.11 33.81
CA MET A 123 -21.13 11.37 32.81
C MET A 123 -20.60 11.02 31.42
N CYS A 124 -21.40 10.30 30.62
CA CYS A 124 -21.07 9.93 29.24
C CYS A 124 -19.68 9.28 29.06
N GLY A 125 -19.20 8.51 30.05
CA GLY A 125 -17.89 7.85 30.02
C GLY A 125 -16.70 8.72 30.48
N PHE A 126 -16.94 9.98 30.85
CA PHE A 126 -15.95 10.84 31.49
C PHE A 126 -16.08 10.75 33.00
N GLU A 127 -14.95 10.61 33.69
CA GLU A 127 -14.80 10.83 35.12
C GLU A 127 -14.37 12.29 35.33
N VAL A 128 -15.17 13.06 36.05
CA VAL A 128 -14.98 14.49 36.23
C VAL A 128 -14.79 14.83 37.69
N ARG A 129 -13.75 15.62 37.97
CA ARG A 129 -13.49 16.20 39.30
C ARG A 129 -13.49 17.71 39.20
N ILE A 130 -14.43 18.37 39.86
CA ILE A 130 -14.48 19.84 39.97
C ILE A 130 -13.80 20.26 41.28
N LEU A 131 -12.86 21.20 41.17
CA LEU A 131 -12.17 21.85 42.28
C LEU A 131 -12.37 23.38 42.20
N PRO A 132 -13.12 23.98 43.13
CA PRO A 132 -13.30 25.43 43.20
C PRO A 132 -12.00 26.15 43.57
N LYS A 133 -11.72 27.29 42.94
CA LYS A 133 -10.51 28.10 43.15
C LYS A 133 -10.33 28.53 44.61
N ILE A 134 -11.43 28.80 45.33
CA ILE A 134 -11.41 29.17 46.76
C ILE A 134 -10.86 28.07 47.68
N ARG A 135 -10.78 26.82 47.21
CA ARG A 135 -10.24 25.66 47.94
C ARG A 135 -8.89 25.18 47.40
N MET A 136 -8.31 25.88 46.42
CA MET A 136 -7.00 25.54 45.86
C MET A 136 -5.86 26.14 46.70
N THR A 137 -4.78 25.39 46.88
CA THR A 137 -3.51 25.90 47.41
C THR A 137 -2.76 26.70 46.33
N GLN A 138 -1.96 27.70 46.71
CA GLN A 138 -1.25 28.59 45.76
C GLN A 138 -0.34 27.85 44.76
N GLU A 139 0.29 26.73 45.16
CA GLU A 139 1.13 25.88 44.29
C GLU A 139 0.35 25.08 43.23
N ALA A 140 -0.96 24.89 43.41
CA ALA A 140 -1.80 24.15 42.47
C ALA A 140 -2.25 25.00 41.27
N PHE A 141 -2.13 26.34 41.34
CA PHE A 141 -2.53 27.27 40.29
C PHE A 141 -1.47 27.45 39.20
N SER A 142 -0.19 27.29 39.53
CA SER A 142 0.93 27.40 38.58
C SER A 142 1.21 26.13 37.78
N ASN A 143 0.62 25.00 38.16
CA ASN A 143 0.85 23.66 37.57
C ASN A 143 -0.32 23.14 36.72
N THR A 144 -1.19 24.02 36.20
CA THR A 144 -2.25 23.61 35.26
C THR A 144 -1.66 23.05 33.97
N LYS A 145 -1.60 21.72 33.90
CA LYS A 145 -1.24 20.96 32.69
C LYS A 145 -2.31 21.13 31.62
N ASP A 146 -1.90 21.02 30.36
CA ASP A 146 -2.82 20.91 29.22
C ASP A 146 -3.86 19.80 29.46
N GLY A 147 -5.14 20.10 29.15
CA GLY A 147 -6.25 19.13 29.17
C GLY A 147 -7.25 19.23 30.34
N VAL A 148 -7.17 20.29 31.14
CA VAL A 148 -8.16 20.62 32.18
C VAL A 148 -9.10 21.72 31.72
N TRP A 149 -10.38 21.66 32.08
CA TRP A 149 -11.35 22.71 31.73
C TRP A 149 -11.36 23.82 32.77
N ASN A 150 -11.26 25.07 32.28
CA ASN A 150 -11.40 26.26 33.11
C ASN A 150 -12.86 26.70 33.15
N LEU A 151 -13.52 26.52 34.30
CA LEU A 151 -14.92 26.90 34.47
C LEU A 151 -15.03 28.39 34.81
N GLN A 152 -15.60 29.15 33.86
CA GLN A 152 -15.85 30.58 33.98
C GLN A 152 -17.26 30.83 34.51
N ASN A 153 -17.40 31.76 35.45
CA ASN A 153 -18.71 32.24 35.87
C ASN A 153 -19.26 33.18 34.79
N GLU A 154 -20.49 32.93 34.34
CA GLU A 154 -21.09 33.69 33.25
C GLU A 154 -21.35 35.16 33.60
N GLN A 155 -21.65 35.48 34.86
CA GLN A 155 -21.95 36.85 35.29
C GLN A 155 -20.69 37.67 35.53
N THR A 156 -19.70 37.12 36.24
CA THR A 156 -18.46 37.84 36.60
C THR A 156 -17.37 37.69 35.56
N LYS A 157 -17.50 36.74 34.64
CA LYS A 157 -16.48 36.34 33.67
C LYS A 157 -15.15 35.90 34.32
N GLU A 158 -15.15 35.60 35.62
CA GLU A 158 -13.96 35.10 36.32
C GLU A 158 -13.87 33.57 36.25
N ARG A 159 -12.65 33.05 36.21
CA ARG A 159 -12.39 31.60 36.36
C ARG A 159 -12.57 31.19 37.83
N THR A 160 -13.62 30.45 38.12
CA THR A 160 -14.05 30.14 39.51
C THR A 160 -13.74 28.70 39.93
N ALA A 161 -13.62 27.77 38.98
CA ALA A 161 -13.29 26.38 39.25
C ALA A 161 -12.53 25.75 38.09
N ILE A 162 -11.89 24.61 38.36
CA ILE A 162 -11.22 23.78 37.36
C ILE A 162 -11.88 22.41 37.36
N ALA A 163 -12.16 21.85 36.18
CA ALA A 163 -12.60 20.47 36.02
C ALA A 163 -11.49 19.62 35.44
N PHE A 164 -11.12 18.56 36.17
CA PHE A 164 -10.19 17.54 35.71
C PHE A 164 -10.98 16.41 35.07
N LEU A 165 -10.51 15.93 33.92
CA LEU A 165 -11.17 14.89 33.14
C LEU A 165 -10.31 13.63 33.11
N ARG A 166 -10.96 12.47 33.22
CA ARG A 166 -10.37 11.16 32.95
C ARG A 166 -11.37 10.30 32.19
N VAL A 167 -10.88 9.26 31.52
CA VAL A 167 -11.73 8.25 30.88
C VAL A 167 -12.13 7.22 31.93
N ASP A 168 -13.40 6.81 31.89
CA ASP A 168 -13.93 5.78 32.78
C ASP A 168 -13.40 4.37 32.42
N ASP A 169 -13.20 3.55 33.46
CA ASP A 169 -12.64 2.20 33.37
C ASP A 169 -13.52 1.26 32.50
N GLU A 170 -14.84 1.47 32.50
CA GLU A 170 -15.77 0.71 31.67
C GLU A 170 -15.48 0.93 30.17
N HIS A 171 -15.31 2.19 29.77
CA HIS A 171 -15.06 2.56 28.38
C HIS A 171 -13.67 2.13 27.90
N MET A 172 -12.68 2.11 28.81
CA MET A 172 -11.37 1.51 28.52
C MET A 172 -11.48 0.01 28.20
N LYS A 173 -12.28 -0.74 28.96
CA LYS A 173 -12.53 -2.18 28.70
C LYS A 173 -13.31 -2.39 27.40
N VAL A 174 -14.28 -1.54 27.09
CA VAL A 174 -15.01 -1.59 25.82
C VAL A 174 -14.05 -1.42 24.64
N PHE A 175 -13.12 -0.47 24.73
CA PHE A 175 -12.08 -0.28 23.72
C PHE A 175 -11.17 -1.52 23.60
N GLU A 176 -10.68 -2.07 24.71
CA GLU A 176 -9.86 -3.29 24.68
C GLU A 176 -10.61 -4.47 24.02
N ASN A 177 -11.88 -4.68 24.39
CA ASN A 177 -12.72 -5.73 23.83
C ASN A 177 -12.97 -5.51 22.34
N ARG A 178 -13.12 -4.26 21.89
CA ARG A 178 -13.23 -3.92 20.47
C ARG A 178 -11.95 -4.29 19.72
N VAL A 179 -10.78 -3.98 20.25
CA VAL A 179 -9.49 -4.38 19.65
C VAL A 179 -9.36 -5.90 19.62
N ARG A 180 -9.76 -6.60 20.69
CA ARG A 180 -9.79 -8.06 20.74
C ARG A 180 -10.70 -8.66 19.66
N GLN A 181 -11.87 -8.07 19.44
CA GLN A 181 -12.80 -8.47 18.36
C GLN A 181 -12.17 -8.28 16.97
N ILE A 182 -11.44 -7.19 16.74
CA ILE A 182 -10.71 -6.96 15.49
C ILE A 182 -9.71 -8.10 15.26
N LEU A 183 -8.93 -8.46 16.28
CA LEU A 183 -7.94 -9.54 16.20
C LEU A 183 -8.59 -10.91 15.96
N MET A 184 -9.69 -11.25 16.66
CA MET A 184 -10.39 -12.53 16.48
C MET A 184 -11.07 -12.65 15.11
N SER A 185 -11.62 -11.56 14.59
CA SER A 185 -12.27 -11.53 13.26
C SER A 185 -11.28 -11.52 12.09
N SER A 186 -9.98 -11.48 12.35
CA SER A 186 -8.94 -11.25 11.34
C SER A 186 -8.32 -12.52 10.71
N GLY A 187 -8.99 -13.68 10.81
CA GLY A 187 -8.45 -14.99 10.42
C GLY A 187 -7.72 -15.01 9.07
N SER A 188 -8.41 -14.61 7.99
CA SER A 188 -7.88 -14.51 6.62
C SER A 188 -8.20 -13.17 5.95
N THR A 189 -8.18 -12.08 6.74
CA THR A 189 -8.48 -10.73 6.23
C THR A 189 -7.23 -10.02 5.70
N THR A 190 -7.42 -8.98 4.89
CA THR A 190 -6.31 -8.17 4.39
C THR A 190 -5.69 -7.32 5.51
N PHE A 191 -4.39 -7.04 5.44
CA PHE A 191 -3.70 -6.18 6.43
C PHE A 191 -4.33 -4.78 6.49
N THR A 192 -4.69 -4.23 5.33
CA THR A 192 -5.39 -2.94 5.22
C THR A 192 -6.73 -2.93 5.96
N LYS A 193 -7.51 -4.02 5.93
CA LYS A 193 -8.79 -4.10 6.67
C LYS A 193 -8.58 -4.14 8.17
N ILE A 194 -7.53 -4.81 8.65
CA ILE A 194 -7.18 -4.84 10.08
C ILE A 194 -6.83 -3.43 10.54
N VAL A 195 -5.96 -2.74 9.78
CA VAL A 195 -5.55 -1.37 10.10
C VAL A 195 -6.69 -0.38 9.99
N ASN A 196 -7.58 -0.50 9.00
CA ASN A 196 -8.77 0.36 8.90
C ASN A 196 -9.68 0.21 10.13
N LYS A 197 -9.94 -1.01 10.57
CA LYS A 197 -10.74 -1.25 11.78
C LYS A 197 -10.05 -0.68 13.04
N TRP A 198 -8.72 -0.80 13.13
CA TRP A 198 -7.92 -0.17 14.18
C TRP A 198 -8.07 1.35 14.14
N ASN A 199 -7.85 1.98 12.99
CA ASN A 199 -7.96 3.43 12.82
C ASN A 199 -9.36 3.92 13.19
N THR A 200 -10.43 3.25 12.74
CA THR A 200 -11.80 3.63 13.11
C THR A 200 -12.03 3.53 14.63
N ALA A 201 -11.51 2.49 15.28
CA ALA A 201 -11.63 2.34 16.73
C ALA A 201 -10.81 3.39 17.49
N LEU A 202 -9.58 3.66 17.04
CA LEU A 202 -8.69 4.64 17.64
C LEU A 202 -9.22 6.07 17.46
N ILE A 203 -9.61 6.45 16.24
CA ILE A 203 -10.24 7.75 15.96
C ILE A 203 -11.50 7.89 16.82
N GLY A 204 -12.40 6.90 16.82
CA GLY A 204 -13.63 6.96 17.62
C GLY A 204 -13.38 7.18 19.11
N LEU A 205 -12.33 6.59 19.68
CA LEU A 205 -11.90 6.83 21.06
C LEU A 205 -11.33 8.26 21.21
N MET A 206 -10.37 8.62 20.36
CA MET A 206 -9.59 9.86 20.49
C MET A 206 -10.41 11.12 20.20
N THR A 207 -11.30 11.10 19.19
CA THR A 207 -12.17 12.23 18.87
C THR A 207 -13.31 12.40 19.87
N TYR A 208 -13.69 11.33 20.57
CA TYR A 208 -14.69 11.40 21.64
C TYR A 208 -14.08 11.90 22.95
N PHE A 209 -12.99 11.30 23.44
CA PHE A 209 -12.42 11.62 24.76
C PHE A 209 -11.38 12.76 24.74
N ARG A 210 -10.71 13.01 23.61
CA ARG A 210 -9.78 14.13 23.38
C ARG A 210 -8.81 14.37 24.55
N GLU A 211 -8.85 15.53 25.21
CA GLU A 211 -7.97 15.86 26.34
C GLU A 211 -8.01 14.86 27.51
N ALA A 212 -9.14 14.20 27.76
CA ALA A 212 -9.27 13.25 28.87
C ALA A 212 -8.34 12.02 28.71
N THR A 213 -7.94 11.71 27.47
CA THR A 213 -7.04 10.58 27.17
C THR A 213 -5.63 10.80 27.73
N VAL A 214 -5.11 12.03 27.69
CA VAL A 214 -3.76 12.37 28.15
C VAL A 214 -3.65 12.29 29.67
N HIS A 215 -4.73 12.60 30.38
CA HIS A 215 -4.79 12.48 31.84
C HIS A 215 -4.96 11.04 32.36
N THR A 216 -5.28 10.10 31.47
CA THR A 216 -5.55 8.71 31.82
C THR A 216 -4.35 7.84 31.41
N GLN A 217 -3.35 7.73 32.29
CA GLN A 217 -2.10 7.00 32.01
C GLN A 217 -2.34 5.52 31.66
N GLU A 218 -3.29 4.89 32.34
CA GLU A 218 -3.66 3.50 32.14
C GLU A 218 -4.23 3.25 30.72
N LEU A 219 -4.88 4.27 30.15
CA LEU A 219 -5.37 4.23 28.77
C LEU A 219 -4.22 4.38 27.77
N LEU A 220 -3.24 5.24 28.04
CA LEU A 220 -2.04 5.37 27.19
C LEU A 220 -1.26 4.04 27.13
N ASP A 221 -1.05 3.39 28.27
CA ASP A 221 -0.44 2.05 28.33
C ASP A 221 -1.24 1.01 27.56
N LEU A 222 -2.57 1.05 27.67
CA LEU A 222 -3.48 0.17 26.95
C LEU A 222 -3.39 0.41 25.43
N LEU A 223 -3.31 1.67 24.98
CA LEU A 223 -3.20 2.05 23.58
C LEU A 223 -1.90 1.50 22.98
N VAL A 224 -0.76 1.69 23.65
CA VAL A 224 0.54 1.14 23.21
C VAL A 224 0.50 -0.39 23.15
N LYS A 225 -0.10 -1.06 24.13
CA LYS A 225 -0.27 -2.52 24.13
C LYS A 225 -1.14 -2.99 22.96
N CYS A 226 -2.26 -2.32 22.71
CA CYS A 226 -3.19 -2.65 21.63
C CYS A 226 -2.58 -2.42 20.25
N GLU A 227 -1.86 -1.31 20.08
CA GLU A 227 -1.14 -0.98 18.85
C GLU A 227 -0.11 -2.07 18.50
N ASN A 228 0.71 -2.47 19.48
CA ASN A 228 1.67 -3.56 19.34
C ASN A 228 1.02 -4.91 19.01
N LYS A 229 -0.17 -5.21 19.57
CA LYS A 229 -0.92 -6.43 19.23
C LYS A 229 -1.39 -6.42 17.77
N ILE A 230 -1.88 -5.29 17.27
CA ILE A 230 -2.29 -5.12 15.87
C ILE A 230 -1.09 -5.29 14.93
N GLN A 231 0.02 -4.61 15.20
CA GLN A 231 1.25 -4.80 14.44
C GLN A 231 1.70 -6.26 14.46
N THR A 232 1.73 -6.89 15.64
CA THR A 232 2.13 -8.30 15.80
C THR A 232 1.25 -9.24 14.97
N ARG A 233 -0.05 -8.96 14.85
CA ARG A 233 -0.95 -9.74 13.98
C ARG A 233 -0.54 -9.65 12.51
N ILE A 234 -0.14 -8.48 12.03
CA ILE A 234 0.35 -8.27 10.66
C ILE A 234 1.70 -8.97 10.46
N LYS A 235 2.61 -8.84 11.42
CA LYS A 235 3.92 -9.52 11.46
C LYS A 235 3.74 -11.05 11.33
N ILE A 236 2.85 -11.65 12.13
CA ILE A 236 2.50 -13.09 12.06
C ILE A 236 1.93 -13.45 10.68
N GLY A 237 1.12 -12.58 10.06
CA GLY A 237 0.61 -12.81 8.71
C GLY A 237 1.68 -12.90 7.62
N LEU A 238 2.87 -12.32 7.87
CA LEU A 238 4.06 -12.41 7.02
C LEU A 238 5.09 -13.44 7.52
N ASN A 239 4.69 -14.28 8.48
CA ASN A 239 5.49 -15.36 9.06
C ASN A 239 6.84 -14.88 9.67
N SER A 240 6.84 -13.70 10.29
CA SER A 240 8.00 -13.18 11.03
C SER A 240 7.55 -12.32 12.20
N LYS A 241 8.32 -12.25 13.28
CA LYS A 241 8.13 -11.28 14.37
C LYS A 241 9.34 -10.34 14.55
N MET A 242 10.34 -10.46 13.69
CA MET A 242 11.62 -9.78 13.88
C MET A 242 11.48 -8.27 13.65
N PRO A 243 11.81 -7.40 14.63
CA PRO A 243 11.58 -5.96 14.53
C PRO A 243 12.27 -5.31 13.32
N SER A 244 13.49 -5.74 12.98
CA SER A 244 14.28 -5.21 11.87
C SER A 244 13.65 -5.45 10.49
N ARG A 245 12.76 -6.44 10.35
CA ARG A 245 11.94 -6.66 9.13
C ARG A 245 10.83 -5.63 8.95
N PHE A 246 10.40 -5.05 10.06
CA PHE A 246 9.17 -4.27 10.16
C PHE A 246 9.47 -2.87 10.71
N PRO A 247 10.24 -2.06 9.96
CA PRO A 247 10.45 -0.67 10.35
C PRO A 247 9.10 0.07 10.38
N PRO A 248 8.97 1.12 11.21
CA PRO A 248 7.72 1.86 11.40
C PRO A 248 7.08 2.31 10.09
N VAL A 249 7.89 2.66 9.08
CA VAL A 249 7.43 3.10 7.75
C VAL A 249 6.41 2.14 7.11
N ILE A 250 6.57 0.82 7.29
CA ILE A 250 5.63 -0.18 6.72
C ILE A 250 4.21 -0.01 7.28
N PHE A 251 4.07 0.40 8.54
CA PHE A 251 2.79 0.59 9.20
C PHE A 251 2.21 1.99 8.98
N TYR A 252 3.02 3.03 9.17
CA TYR A 252 2.56 4.41 9.27
C TYR A 252 2.50 5.14 7.94
N THR A 253 3.17 4.64 6.90
CA THR A 253 3.10 5.24 5.57
C THR A 253 1.64 5.28 5.05
N PRO A 254 1.16 6.40 4.50
CA PRO A 254 -0.17 6.53 3.92
C PRO A 254 -0.46 5.48 2.83
N LYS A 255 -1.74 5.21 2.59
CA LYS A 255 -2.17 4.15 1.66
C LYS A 255 -1.91 4.53 0.20
N GLU A 256 -1.91 5.82 -0.07
CA GLU A 256 -1.71 6.45 -1.36
C GLU A 256 -0.30 6.13 -1.91
N ILE A 257 0.67 5.97 -1.02
CA ILE A 257 2.06 5.58 -1.34
C ILE A 257 2.38 4.14 -0.90
N GLY A 258 1.35 3.28 -0.80
CA GLY A 258 1.50 1.83 -0.64
C GLY A 258 1.70 1.32 0.79
N GLY A 259 1.63 2.18 1.80
CA GLY A 259 1.66 1.79 3.21
C GLY A 259 0.31 1.31 3.75
N LEU A 260 0.24 1.03 5.05
CA LEU A 260 -1.02 0.62 5.70
C LEU A 260 -1.87 1.81 6.17
N GLY A 261 -1.27 2.99 6.31
CA GLY A 261 -1.90 4.19 6.83
C GLY A 261 -2.37 4.01 8.28
N MET A 262 -1.62 3.27 9.09
CA MET A 262 -1.93 3.05 10.50
C MET A 262 -1.74 4.36 11.27
N LEU A 263 -2.72 4.74 12.09
CA LEU A 263 -2.58 5.90 12.98
C LEU A 263 -1.91 5.49 14.28
N SER A 264 -0.97 6.32 14.74
CA SER A 264 -0.19 6.12 15.97
C SER A 264 -0.72 7.00 17.10
N MET A 265 -0.72 6.44 18.31
CA MET A 265 -0.85 7.18 19.56
C MET A 265 0.35 6.92 20.50
N GLY A 266 1.30 6.08 20.09
CA GLY A 266 2.53 5.77 20.82
C GLY A 266 3.70 6.69 20.47
N HIS A 267 4.71 6.70 21.34
CA HIS A 267 6.00 7.35 21.09
C HIS A 267 6.93 6.39 20.34
N ILE A 268 6.89 6.43 19.01
CA ILE A 268 7.64 5.50 18.16
C ILE A 268 8.75 6.25 17.43
N LEU A 269 9.98 5.79 17.64
CA LEU A 269 11.18 6.36 17.02
C LEU A 269 11.45 5.76 15.65
N ILE A 270 11.82 6.60 14.70
CA ILE A 270 12.26 6.20 13.36
C ILE A 270 13.78 5.97 13.39
N PRO A 271 14.27 4.76 13.09
CA PRO A 271 15.70 4.47 13.07
C PRO A 271 16.45 5.32 12.04
N GLN A 272 17.60 5.86 12.42
CA GLN A 272 18.48 6.65 11.54
C GLN A 272 18.99 5.89 10.31
N SER A 273 19.05 4.55 10.37
CA SER A 273 19.37 3.71 9.21
C SER A 273 18.35 3.83 8.09
N ASP A 274 17.09 4.13 8.42
CA ASP A 274 15.95 4.09 7.51
C ASP A 274 15.74 5.44 6.79
N LEU A 275 16.58 6.45 7.10
CA LEU A 275 16.56 7.79 6.50
C LEU A 275 17.52 7.94 5.31
N ARG A 276 18.10 6.84 4.83
CA ARG A 276 19.04 6.81 3.70
C ARG A 276 18.30 6.48 2.40
N TYR A 277 18.64 7.19 1.33
CA TYR A 277 18.15 6.90 -0.02
C TYR A 277 19.20 7.29 -1.08
N SER A 278 19.04 6.79 -2.30
CA SER A 278 19.95 7.06 -3.42
C SER A 278 19.18 7.35 -4.70
N LYS A 279 19.81 8.04 -5.64
CA LYS A 279 19.25 8.33 -6.97
C LYS A 279 20.35 8.22 -8.03
N GLN A 280 20.07 7.48 -9.11
CA GLN A 280 20.91 7.50 -10.31
C GLN A 280 20.70 8.82 -11.07
N THR A 281 21.78 9.47 -11.44
CA THR A 281 21.81 10.62 -12.37
C THR A 281 22.67 10.25 -13.58
N ASP A 282 22.65 11.08 -14.64
CA ASP A 282 23.46 10.82 -15.84
C ASP A 282 24.98 10.81 -15.54
N VAL A 283 25.40 11.44 -14.44
CA VAL A 283 26.80 11.51 -13.97
C VAL A 283 27.18 10.30 -13.09
N GLY A 284 26.21 9.69 -12.39
CA GLY A 284 26.46 8.58 -11.46
C GLY A 284 25.43 8.46 -10.33
N VAL A 285 25.70 7.59 -9.36
CA VAL A 285 24.84 7.37 -8.18
C VAL A 285 25.09 8.47 -7.14
N MET A 286 24.03 9.19 -6.74
CA MET A 286 24.09 10.15 -5.62
C MET A 286 23.39 9.57 -4.39
N HIS A 287 24.03 9.69 -3.23
CA HIS A 287 23.49 9.24 -1.94
C HIS A 287 23.00 10.42 -1.11
N PHE A 288 21.82 10.27 -0.52
CA PHE A 288 21.18 11.28 0.31
C PHE A 288 20.85 10.72 1.69
N ARG A 289 20.80 11.61 2.67
CA ARG A 289 20.36 11.31 4.03
C ARG A 289 19.49 12.44 4.54
N SER A 290 18.28 12.11 4.98
CA SER A 290 17.38 13.09 5.60
C SER A 290 17.77 13.35 7.05
N GLY A 291 17.71 14.61 7.50
CA GLY A 291 17.87 15.00 8.91
C GLY A 291 19.31 14.98 9.45
N MET A 292 20.23 15.74 8.86
CA MET A 292 21.62 15.85 9.34
C MET A 292 21.83 16.82 10.53
N SER A 293 20.78 17.34 11.14
CA SER A 293 20.88 18.05 12.43
C SER A 293 20.98 17.01 13.57
N HIS A 294 21.77 17.31 14.61
CA HIS A 294 21.99 16.47 15.80
C HIS A 294 20.74 16.24 16.68
N GLU A 295 19.52 16.42 16.16
CA GLU A 295 18.29 16.10 16.89
C GLU A 295 18.03 14.60 16.76
N GLU A 296 18.40 13.85 17.80
CA GLU A 296 18.51 12.39 17.77
C GLU A 296 17.19 11.64 17.54
N ASP A 297 16.01 12.28 17.67
CA ASP A 297 14.75 11.56 17.74
C ASP A 297 13.69 12.06 16.74
N GLN A 298 13.77 11.61 15.47
CA GLN A 298 12.63 11.73 14.56
C GLN A 298 11.53 10.74 15.00
N LEU A 299 10.46 11.26 15.60
CA LEU A 299 9.32 10.49 16.08
C LEU A 299 8.19 10.44 15.06
N VAL A 300 7.44 9.33 15.05
CA VAL A 300 6.17 9.24 14.34
C VAL A 300 5.18 10.24 14.95
N PRO A 301 4.51 11.09 14.14
CA PRO A 301 3.56 12.07 14.67
C PRO A 301 2.41 11.40 15.43
N ASN A 302 2.09 11.93 16.61
CA ASN A 302 1.03 11.42 17.46
C ASN A 302 -0.32 12.05 17.08
N LEU A 303 -1.35 11.21 16.91
CA LEU A 303 -2.71 11.63 16.56
C LEU A 303 -3.27 12.72 17.49
N TYR A 304 -2.94 12.71 18.79
CA TYR A 304 -3.42 13.72 19.74
C TYR A 304 -3.09 15.15 19.33
N ARG A 305 -1.93 15.39 18.69
CA ARG A 305 -1.53 16.73 18.24
C ARG A 305 -2.38 17.27 17.08
N TYR A 306 -3.10 16.39 16.39
CA TYR A 306 -3.94 16.74 15.24
C TYR A 306 -5.43 16.73 15.59
N ILE A 307 -5.79 16.52 16.86
CA ILE A 307 -7.16 16.59 17.34
C ILE A 307 -7.27 17.81 18.25
N GLN A 308 -8.13 18.75 17.87
CA GLN A 308 -8.41 19.93 18.69
C GLN A 308 -9.10 19.51 20.00
N PRO A 309 -8.70 20.02 21.18
CA PRO A 309 -9.41 19.77 22.44
C PRO A 309 -10.86 20.27 22.44
N TRP A 310 -11.72 19.68 23.26
CA TRP A 310 -13.12 20.10 23.41
C TRP A 310 -13.23 21.55 23.93
N GLU A 311 -12.42 21.95 24.92
CA GLU A 311 -12.44 23.33 25.43
C GLU A 311 -12.18 24.35 24.31
N SER A 312 -11.17 24.10 23.49
CA SER A 312 -10.83 24.96 22.36
C SER A 312 -11.94 24.98 21.30
N GLU A 313 -12.53 23.83 20.97
CA GLU A 313 -13.63 23.77 20.01
C GLU A 313 -14.90 24.48 20.53
N PHE A 314 -15.20 24.40 21.84
CA PHE A 314 -16.33 25.11 22.43
C PHE A 314 -16.16 26.63 22.34
N ILE A 315 -14.96 27.13 22.66
CA ILE A 315 -14.63 28.55 22.56
C ILE A 315 -14.68 29.01 21.10
N ASP A 316 -14.08 28.24 20.19
CA ASP A 316 -14.10 28.55 18.75
C ASP A 316 -15.52 28.52 18.19
N SER A 317 -16.34 27.54 18.58
CA SER A 317 -17.73 27.44 18.13
C SER A 317 -18.56 28.65 18.54
N GLN A 318 -18.41 29.15 19.78
CA GLN A 318 -19.11 30.37 20.23
C GLN A 318 -18.74 31.57 19.35
N ARG A 319 -17.45 31.74 19.06
CA ARG A 319 -16.96 32.82 18.18
C ARG A 319 -17.49 32.68 16.76
N VAL A 320 -17.32 31.51 16.15
CA VAL A 320 -17.69 31.25 14.74
C VAL A 320 -19.19 31.42 14.51
N TRP A 321 -20.03 30.95 15.44
CA TRP A 321 -21.48 31.13 15.30
C TRP A 321 -21.93 32.57 15.51
N ALA A 322 -21.27 33.33 16.39
CA ALA A 322 -21.52 34.77 16.54
C ALA A 322 -21.14 35.53 15.25
N GLU A 323 -19.96 35.23 14.68
CA GLU A 323 -19.52 35.79 13.39
C GLU A 323 -20.45 35.40 12.25
N TYR A 324 -20.87 34.13 12.18
CA TYR A 324 -21.83 33.65 11.18
C TYR A 324 -23.18 34.38 11.29
N ALA A 325 -23.69 34.57 12.50
CA ALA A 325 -24.94 35.28 12.73
C ALA A 325 -24.86 36.74 12.25
N LEU A 326 -23.73 37.43 12.53
CA LEU A 326 -23.46 38.78 12.04
C LEU A 326 -23.37 38.81 10.51
N LYS A 327 -22.54 37.95 9.90
CA LYS A 327 -22.40 37.84 8.44
C LYS A 327 -23.74 37.55 7.75
N ARG A 328 -24.58 36.70 8.36
CA ARG A 328 -25.92 36.40 7.87
C ARG A 328 -26.85 37.62 7.96
N GLN A 329 -26.80 38.37 9.06
CA GLN A 329 -27.58 39.58 9.22
C GLN A 329 -27.16 40.67 8.22
N GLU A 330 -25.85 40.84 8.01
CA GLU A 330 -25.30 41.77 7.01
C GLU A 330 -25.69 41.39 5.59
N ALA A 331 -25.57 40.10 5.23
CA ALA A 331 -25.99 39.60 3.92
C ALA A 331 -27.49 39.80 3.70
N GLN A 332 -28.33 39.57 4.72
CA GLN A 332 -29.77 39.86 4.67
C GLN A 332 -30.05 41.36 4.51
N ALA A 333 -29.34 42.23 5.24
CA ALA A 333 -29.47 43.67 5.11
C ALA A 333 -29.08 44.18 3.71
N GLN A 334 -28.11 43.51 3.07
CA GLN A 334 -27.67 43.80 1.70
C GLN A 334 -28.47 43.05 0.62
N ASN A 335 -29.48 42.26 0.98
CA ASN A 335 -30.23 41.36 0.08
C ASN A 335 -29.32 40.44 -0.76
N ARG A 336 -28.15 40.06 -0.22
CA ARG A 336 -27.19 39.14 -0.84
C ARG A 336 -27.30 37.75 -0.20
N ARG A 337 -27.05 36.71 -0.99
CA ARG A 337 -26.87 35.35 -0.50
C ARG A 337 -25.41 35.13 -0.09
N LEU A 338 -25.18 34.51 1.06
CA LEU A 338 -23.85 34.09 1.52
C LEU A 338 -23.20 33.12 0.51
N ALA A 339 -21.99 33.43 0.07
CA ALA A 339 -21.19 32.57 -0.80
C ALA A 339 -20.31 31.62 0.04
N LEU A 340 -19.73 30.61 -0.62
CA LEU A 340 -18.80 29.69 0.04
C LEU A 340 -17.52 30.40 0.52
N GLU A 341 -17.02 31.35 -0.27
CA GLU A 341 -15.85 32.18 0.04
C GLU A 341 -16.02 32.98 1.34
N ASP A 342 -17.25 33.45 1.61
CA ASP A 342 -17.58 34.20 2.84
C ASP A 342 -17.47 33.32 4.11
N LEU A 343 -17.45 32.00 3.95
CA LEU A 343 -17.48 30.96 5.00
C LEU A 343 -16.22 30.07 5.02
N GLU A 344 -15.33 30.19 4.04
CA GLU A 344 -14.15 29.32 3.87
C GLU A 344 -13.22 29.35 5.11
N ASP A 345 -13.01 30.54 5.68
CA ASP A 345 -12.20 30.74 6.90
C ASP A 345 -12.72 30.01 8.15
N SER A 346 -14.01 29.64 8.14
CA SER A 346 -14.70 28.96 9.24
C SER A 346 -15.26 27.60 8.83
N TRP A 347 -14.92 27.10 7.63
CA TRP A 347 -15.52 25.91 7.03
C TRP A 347 -15.19 24.59 7.74
N ASP A 348 -14.15 24.55 8.56
CA ASP A 348 -13.83 23.39 9.40
C ASP A 348 -13.97 23.69 10.91
N ARG A 349 -14.61 24.82 11.28
CA ARG A 349 -14.78 25.27 12.68
C ARG A 349 -16.25 25.30 13.14
N GLY A 350 -16.55 24.67 14.27
CA GLY A 350 -17.89 24.63 14.87
C GLY A 350 -18.50 23.22 14.96
N LEU A 351 -19.47 23.05 15.87
CA LEU A 351 -19.99 21.74 16.31
C LEU A 351 -21.01 21.04 15.39
N PHE A 352 -21.24 21.51 14.16
CA PHE A 352 -22.24 20.91 13.26
C PHE A 352 -21.72 20.79 11.82
N TRP A 353 -21.53 19.55 11.38
CA TRP A 353 -21.20 19.20 9.99
C TRP A 353 -22.18 18.15 9.48
N GLU A 354 -22.87 18.45 8.39
CA GLU A 354 -23.70 17.47 7.70
C GLU A 354 -22.83 16.73 6.68
N LYS A 355 -22.59 15.42 6.91
CA LYS A 355 -21.87 14.56 5.96
C LYS A 355 -22.85 13.82 5.06
N ALA A 356 -22.93 14.22 3.80
CA ALA A 356 -23.38 13.34 2.73
C ALA A 356 -22.19 12.47 2.28
N SER A 357 -22.29 11.15 2.46
CA SER A 357 -21.36 10.22 1.83
C SER A 357 -22.11 8.96 1.43
N GLY A 358 -22.13 8.68 0.13
CA GLY A 358 -22.73 7.49 -0.43
C GLY A 358 -22.22 7.29 -1.85
N PHE A 359 -21.16 6.51 -2.01
CA PHE A 359 -20.88 5.79 -3.26
C PHE A 359 -19.81 4.72 -3.03
N GLU A 360 -20.20 3.46 -2.82
CA GLU A 360 -19.31 2.30 -3.04
C GLU A 360 -20.10 0.97 -2.95
N GLU A 361 -20.97 0.70 -3.92
CA GLU A 361 -21.51 -0.64 -4.17
C GLU A 361 -21.53 -0.97 -5.66
N SER A 362 -20.37 -1.34 -6.22
CA SER A 362 -20.34 -2.08 -7.49
C SER A 362 -19.11 -2.98 -7.59
N MET A 363 -19.11 -4.09 -6.84
CA MET A 363 -18.29 -5.28 -7.18
C MET A 363 -18.57 -6.53 -6.30
N LYS A 364 -19.61 -6.51 -5.46
CA LYS A 364 -19.89 -7.56 -4.45
C LYS A 364 -20.51 -8.86 -4.98
N TYR A 365 -20.93 -8.93 -6.25
CA TYR A 365 -21.89 -9.93 -6.72
C TYR A 365 -21.34 -10.96 -7.73
N LYS A 366 -20.28 -11.71 -7.36
CA LYS A 366 -20.06 -13.05 -7.93
C LYS A 366 -20.18 -14.10 -6.82
N LYS A 367 -21.08 -15.08 -7.00
CA LYS A 367 -21.22 -16.23 -6.08
C LYS A 367 -19.94 -17.08 -6.14
N LEU A 368 -19.09 -16.91 -5.15
CA LEU A 368 -17.85 -17.66 -4.95
C LEU A 368 -17.97 -18.51 -3.68
N THR A 369 -17.29 -19.64 -3.64
CA THR A 369 -17.20 -20.47 -2.43
C THR A 369 -16.39 -19.76 -1.33
N ASN A 370 -16.58 -20.13 -0.06
CA ASN A 370 -15.82 -19.55 1.05
C ASN A 370 -14.30 -19.77 0.90
N ALA A 371 -13.88 -20.89 0.31
CA ALA A 371 -12.48 -21.17 -0.01
C ALA A 371 -11.92 -20.19 -1.06
N GLN A 372 -12.70 -19.88 -2.11
CA GLN A 372 -12.31 -18.89 -3.12
C GLN A 372 -12.21 -17.47 -2.54
N ARG A 373 -13.11 -17.09 -1.62
CA ARG A 373 -13.05 -15.81 -0.89
C ARG A 373 -11.78 -15.71 -0.02
N SER A 374 -11.38 -16.80 0.63
CA SER A 374 -10.12 -16.87 1.37
C SER A 374 -8.91 -16.60 0.47
N GLY A 375 -8.86 -17.21 -0.73
CA GLY A 375 -7.84 -16.94 -1.73
C GLY A 375 -7.82 -15.49 -2.24
N LEU A 376 -8.99 -14.90 -2.50
CA LEU A 376 -9.09 -13.50 -2.95
C LEU A 376 -8.57 -12.50 -1.90
N ASN A 377 -8.79 -12.77 -0.62
CA ASN A 377 -8.27 -11.92 0.46
C ASN A 377 -6.74 -11.96 0.59
N GLN A 378 -6.05 -12.92 -0.05
CA GLN A 378 -4.59 -12.96 -0.07
C GLN A 378 -3.98 -12.03 -1.14
N ILE A 379 -4.73 -11.65 -2.17
CA ILE A 379 -4.22 -10.84 -3.29
C ILE A 379 -3.73 -9.46 -2.82
N PRO A 380 -4.48 -8.70 -2.01
CA PRO A 380 -4.01 -7.41 -1.51
C PRO A 380 -2.79 -7.53 -0.60
N ASN A 381 -2.72 -8.60 0.21
CA ASN A 381 -1.56 -8.85 1.07
C ASN A 381 -0.31 -9.19 0.24
N ARG A 382 -0.48 -9.91 -0.86
CA ARG A 382 0.61 -10.21 -1.80
C ARG A 382 1.14 -8.94 -2.46
N ARG A 383 0.26 -8.04 -2.88
CA ARG A 383 0.62 -6.71 -3.42
C ARG A 383 1.42 -5.90 -2.39
N PHE A 384 0.91 -5.82 -1.16
CA PHE A 384 1.60 -5.16 -0.06
C PHE A 384 2.98 -5.75 0.22
N THR A 385 3.09 -7.09 0.23
CA THR A 385 4.37 -7.78 0.45
C THR A 385 5.36 -7.49 -0.68
N LEU A 386 4.89 -7.41 -1.93
CA LEU A 386 5.74 -7.10 -3.08
C LEU A 386 6.23 -5.65 -3.05
N TRP A 387 5.35 -4.70 -2.72
CA TRP A 387 5.70 -3.27 -2.61
C TRP A 387 6.80 -3.04 -1.56
N TRP A 388 6.62 -3.59 -0.36
CA TRP A 388 7.61 -3.49 0.73
C TRP A 388 8.68 -4.58 0.69
N SER A 389 8.85 -5.29 -0.44
CA SER A 389 9.74 -6.44 -0.52
C SER A 389 11.22 -6.13 -0.25
N PRO A 390 11.80 -4.99 -0.68
CA PRO A 390 13.21 -4.70 -0.38
C PRO A 390 13.48 -4.51 1.12
N THR A 391 12.48 -4.08 1.88
CA THR A 391 12.58 -3.90 3.34
C THR A 391 12.22 -5.19 4.09
N ILE A 392 11.21 -5.92 3.62
CA ILE A 392 10.74 -7.17 4.23
C ILE A 392 11.76 -8.30 4.02
N ASN A 393 12.41 -8.37 2.86
CA ASN A 393 13.36 -9.41 2.47
C ASN A 393 14.81 -8.90 2.50
N ARG A 394 15.24 -8.38 3.65
CA ARG A 394 16.57 -7.78 3.81
C ARG A 394 17.57 -8.71 4.51
N ALA A 395 18.85 -8.55 4.19
CA ALA A 395 19.94 -9.39 4.68
C ALA A 395 20.22 -9.22 6.19
N ASN A 396 20.09 -8.02 6.76
CA ASN A 396 20.35 -7.76 8.20
C ASN A 396 19.27 -8.35 9.14
N VAL A 397 18.32 -9.13 8.62
CA VAL A 397 17.09 -9.57 9.30
C VAL A 397 17.04 -11.08 9.50
N TYR A 398 18.13 -11.83 9.27
CA TYR A 398 18.05 -13.28 9.47
C TYR A 398 19.37 -13.94 9.88
N VAL A 399 19.37 -14.60 11.05
CA VAL A 399 20.36 -15.61 11.46
C VAL A 399 19.94 -16.98 10.93
N GLY A 400 19.63 -17.10 9.65
CA GLY A 400 19.24 -18.39 9.09
C GLY A 400 19.48 -18.52 7.59
N PHE A 401 19.19 -19.70 7.08
CA PHE A 401 19.59 -20.12 5.74
C PHE A 401 19.02 -19.21 4.65
N GLN A 402 19.93 -18.51 3.97
CA GLN A 402 19.68 -17.79 2.73
C GLN A 402 19.38 -18.81 1.62
N VAL A 403 18.25 -18.64 0.93
CA VAL A 403 17.84 -19.53 -0.16
C VAL A 403 17.77 -18.74 -1.45
N GLN A 404 18.47 -19.22 -2.48
CA GLN A 404 18.35 -18.69 -3.82
C GLN A 404 17.06 -19.18 -4.48
N LEU A 405 16.33 -18.30 -5.16
CA LEU A 405 15.13 -18.64 -5.89
C LEU A 405 15.49 -19.25 -7.27
N ASP A 406 14.81 -20.35 -7.63
CA ASP A 406 15.07 -21.10 -8.86
C ASP A 406 15.13 -20.21 -10.10
N LEU A 407 16.19 -20.39 -10.91
CA LEU A 407 16.44 -19.69 -12.19
C LEU A 407 16.61 -18.16 -12.07
N THR A 408 16.85 -17.63 -10.87
CA THR A 408 17.07 -16.21 -10.63
C THR A 408 18.25 -15.98 -9.68
N GLY A 409 18.81 -14.78 -9.68
CA GLY A 409 19.81 -14.34 -8.72
C GLY A 409 19.23 -13.85 -7.38
N ILE A 410 17.94 -14.07 -7.12
CA ILE A 410 17.26 -13.50 -5.95
C ILE A 410 17.48 -14.40 -4.73
N PHE A 411 17.94 -13.78 -3.65
CA PHE A 411 18.04 -14.43 -2.35
C PHE A 411 16.84 -14.09 -1.48
N VAL A 412 16.20 -15.12 -0.93
CA VAL A 412 15.09 -14.98 0.00
C VAL A 412 15.58 -15.27 1.41
N HIS A 413 15.51 -14.26 2.28
CA HIS A 413 15.91 -14.32 3.67
C HIS A 413 14.72 -14.77 4.52
N GLY A 414 14.56 -16.09 4.69
CA GLY A 414 13.48 -16.70 5.47
C GLY A 414 12.24 -17.11 4.66
N LYS A 415 11.27 -17.76 5.30
CA LYS A 415 10.09 -18.33 4.62
C LYS A 415 8.95 -17.31 4.51
N ILE A 416 8.90 -16.58 3.39
CA ILE A 416 7.82 -15.62 3.04
C ILE A 416 7.09 -16.10 1.76
N PRO A 417 6.04 -16.94 1.88
CA PRO A 417 5.41 -17.58 0.72
C PRO A 417 4.76 -16.59 -0.25
N THR A 418 4.14 -15.52 0.27
CA THR A 418 3.48 -14.49 -0.56
C THR A 418 4.47 -13.77 -1.46
N LEU A 419 5.66 -13.44 -0.94
CA LEU A 419 6.73 -12.82 -1.71
C LEU A 419 7.30 -13.78 -2.75
N LYS A 420 7.59 -15.03 -2.36
CA LYS A 420 8.10 -16.06 -3.27
C LYS A 420 7.18 -16.23 -4.48
N ILE A 421 5.86 -16.28 -4.27
CA ILE A 421 4.88 -16.40 -5.35
C ILE A 421 4.95 -15.18 -6.29
N SER A 422 5.03 -13.96 -5.76
CA SER A 422 5.12 -12.74 -6.58
C SER A 422 6.39 -12.71 -7.42
N LEU A 423 7.55 -13.03 -6.83
CA LEU A 423 8.83 -13.02 -7.54
C LEU A 423 8.89 -14.08 -8.65
N ILE A 424 8.37 -15.29 -8.39
CA ILE A 424 8.24 -16.34 -9.43
C ILE A 424 7.35 -15.86 -10.58
N GLN A 425 6.26 -15.13 -10.28
CA GLN A 425 5.38 -14.59 -11.33
C GLN A 425 6.06 -13.50 -12.17
N ILE A 426 6.85 -12.63 -11.54
CA ILE A 426 7.60 -11.58 -12.24
C ILE A 426 8.66 -12.22 -13.16
N PHE A 427 9.45 -13.17 -12.65
CA PHE A 427 10.56 -13.77 -13.39
C PHE A 427 10.18 -15.04 -14.18
N CYS A 428 8.89 -15.30 -14.40
CA CYS A 428 8.44 -16.45 -15.17
C CYS A 428 8.94 -16.43 -16.63
N ALA A 429 8.95 -17.60 -17.28
CA ALA A 429 9.44 -17.78 -18.65
C ALA A 429 10.91 -17.34 -18.85
N HIS A 430 11.77 -17.68 -17.88
CA HIS A 430 13.23 -17.46 -17.93
C HIS A 430 13.64 -15.99 -18.09
N LEU A 431 12.85 -15.06 -17.55
CA LEU A 431 13.07 -13.62 -17.75
C LEU A 431 14.46 -13.17 -17.30
N TRP A 432 15.01 -13.75 -16.22
CA TRP A 432 16.36 -13.42 -15.74
C TRP A 432 17.45 -13.71 -16.80
N GLN A 433 17.38 -14.88 -17.42
CA GLN A 433 18.32 -15.29 -18.47
C GLN A 433 18.15 -14.39 -19.70
N LYS A 434 16.91 -14.09 -20.08
CA LYS A 434 16.57 -13.22 -21.21
C LYS A 434 17.06 -11.78 -21.03
N ILE A 435 16.97 -11.23 -19.81
CA ILE A 435 17.52 -9.90 -19.50
C ILE A 435 19.04 -9.91 -19.68
N HIS A 436 19.72 -10.89 -19.11
CA HIS A 436 21.18 -11.00 -19.21
C HIS A 436 21.61 -11.08 -20.68
N GLU A 437 21.03 -12.00 -21.44
CA GLU A 437 21.35 -12.18 -22.85
C GLU A 437 21.02 -10.95 -23.70
N SER A 438 19.88 -10.31 -23.46
CA SER A 438 19.48 -9.11 -24.19
C SER A 438 20.45 -7.94 -23.95
N VAL A 439 20.90 -7.73 -22.71
CA VAL A 439 21.89 -6.68 -22.40
C VAL A 439 23.25 -6.98 -23.04
N VAL A 440 23.71 -8.24 -23.00
CA VAL A 440 24.96 -8.65 -23.64
C VAL A 440 24.89 -8.44 -25.15
N MET A 441 23.77 -8.80 -25.80
CA MET A 441 23.57 -8.57 -27.23
C MET A 441 23.56 -7.09 -27.60
N ASP A 442 22.86 -6.25 -26.83
CA ASP A 442 22.84 -4.80 -27.07
C ASP A 442 24.25 -4.19 -26.92
N LEU A 443 25.04 -4.64 -25.95
CA LEU A 443 26.42 -4.20 -25.78
C LEU A 443 27.31 -4.64 -26.95
N CYS A 444 27.17 -5.88 -27.45
CA CYS A 444 27.86 -6.32 -28.66
C CYS A 444 27.54 -5.40 -29.84
N GLN A 445 26.25 -5.10 -30.08
CA GLN A 445 25.83 -4.24 -31.20
C GLN A 445 26.39 -2.82 -31.09
N VAL A 446 26.48 -2.26 -29.88
CA VAL A 446 27.10 -0.94 -29.66
C VAL A 446 28.60 -0.98 -29.96
N LEU A 447 29.29 -2.05 -29.54
CA LEU A 447 30.72 -2.20 -29.79
C LEU A 447 31.03 -2.47 -31.27
N ASP A 448 30.16 -3.21 -31.98
CA ASP A 448 30.25 -3.44 -33.43
C ASP A 448 30.09 -2.14 -34.25
N GLN A 449 29.37 -1.14 -33.73
CA GLN A 449 29.23 0.16 -34.38
C GLN A 449 30.47 1.06 -34.21
N GLU A 450 31.31 0.78 -33.21
CA GLU A 450 32.43 1.63 -32.80
C GLU A 450 33.79 0.94 -33.01
N LEU A 451 33.87 -0.05 -33.91
CA LEU A 451 35.08 -0.84 -34.18
C LEU A 451 36.27 0.06 -34.57
N ASP A 452 36.06 0.95 -35.54
CA ASP A 452 37.10 1.83 -36.07
C ASP A 452 37.55 2.88 -35.04
N ALA A 453 36.60 3.47 -34.30
CA ALA A 453 36.87 4.53 -33.33
C ALA A 453 37.66 4.03 -32.12
N LEU A 454 37.49 2.77 -31.73
CA LEU A 454 38.13 2.15 -30.57
C LEU A 454 39.28 1.20 -30.93
N GLU A 455 39.66 1.10 -32.21
CA GLU A 455 40.72 0.20 -32.70
C GLU A 455 40.45 -1.29 -32.35
N ILE A 456 39.19 -1.72 -32.45
CA ILE A 456 38.77 -3.10 -32.20
C ILE A 456 38.85 -3.88 -33.52
N GLU A 457 39.58 -5.00 -33.53
CA GLU A 457 39.67 -5.92 -34.67
C GLU A 457 38.37 -6.74 -34.79
N THR A 458 37.94 -7.36 -33.69
CA THR A 458 36.71 -8.16 -33.64
C THR A 458 36.09 -8.12 -32.25
N VAL A 459 34.75 -8.12 -32.22
CA VAL A 459 33.92 -8.30 -31.02
C VAL A 459 33.38 -9.72 -31.04
N GLN A 460 33.77 -10.56 -30.08
CA GLN A 460 33.30 -11.93 -29.97
C GLN A 460 32.38 -12.08 -28.77
N LYS A 461 31.11 -12.44 -29.00
CA LYS A 461 30.20 -12.92 -27.95
C LYS A 461 30.59 -14.35 -27.58
N GLU A 462 30.86 -14.59 -26.30
CA GLU A 462 31.21 -15.91 -25.80
C GLU A 462 29.99 -16.83 -25.68
N THR A 463 30.20 -18.13 -25.92
CA THR A 463 29.14 -19.13 -25.72
C THR A 463 29.04 -19.46 -24.23
N ILE A 464 28.16 -18.75 -23.54
CA ILE A 464 27.98 -18.90 -22.08
C ILE A 464 27.06 -20.07 -21.73
N HIS A 465 27.32 -20.71 -20.59
CA HIS A 465 26.42 -21.70 -20.04
C HIS A 465 25.07 -21.05 -19.64
N PRO A 466 23.90 -21.64 -19.94
CA PRO A 466 22.59 -21.01 -19.69
C PRO A 466 22.32 -20.63 -18.23
N ARG A 467 23.04 -21.25 -17.29
CA ARG A 467 22.94 -20.99 -15.85
C ARG A 467 23.87 -19.90 -15.31
N LYS A 468 24.78 -19.37 -16.14
CA LYS A 468 25.76 -18.36 -15.73
C LYS A 468 25.09 -17.13 -15.12
N SER A 469 24.04 -16.63 -15.78
CA SER A 469 23.36 -15.38 -15.41
C SER A 469 22.86 -15.31 -13.96
N TYR A 470 22.60 -16.44 -13.32
CA TYR A 470 22.19 -16.52 -11.91
C TYR A 470 23.16 -17.32 -11.03
N LYS A 471 24.39 -17.57 -11.49
CA LYS A 471 25.46 -18.15 -10.66
C LYS A 471 26.21 -17.03 -9.95
N MET A 472 26.05 -16.93 -8.63
CA MET A 472 26.57 -15.81 -7.83
C MET A 472 27.95 -16.06 -7.20
N ASN A 473 28.51 -17.26 -7.38
CA ASN A 473 29.76 -17.67 -6.74
C ASN A 473 30.96 -17.59 -7.69
N SER A 474 30.72 -17.70 -8.99
CA SER A 474 31.77 -17.63 -10.01
C SER A 474 31.17 -17.16 -11.34
N SER A 475 31.99 -16.60 -12.21
CA SER A 475 31.58 -16.10 -13.52
C SER A 475 32.61 -16.43 -14.62
N CYS A 476 32.29 -16.05 -15.86
CA CYS A 476 33.13 -16.13 -17.05
C CYS A 476 32.85 -14.90 -17.93
N ALA A 477 33.74 -14.56 -18.87
CA ALA A 477 33.51 -13.46 -19.81
C ALA A 477 32.23 -13.66 -20.65
N ASP A 478 31.50 -12.58 -20.94
CA ASP A 478 30.37 -12.56 -21.88
C ASP A 478 30.80 -12.10 -23.28
N ILE A 479 31.66 -11.09 -23.31
CA ILE A 479 32.16 -10.48 -24.54
C ILE A 479 33.68 -10.44 -24.44
N LEU A 480 34.35 -10.79 -25.53
CA LEU A 480 35.80 -10.69 -25.68
C LEU A 480 36.11 -9.76 -26.88
N LEU A 481 36.92 -8.75 -26.62
CA LEU A 481 37.41 -7.80 -27.62
C LEU A 481 38.85 -8.12 -27.97
N PHE A 482 39.15 -8.09 -29.26
CA PHE A 482 40.51 -8.19 -29.80
C PHE A 482 40.94 -6.82 -30.32
N ALA A 483 42.07 -6.31 -29.84
CA ALA A 483 42.62 -5.04 -30.30
C ALA A 483 43.34 -5.22 -31.64
N ALA A 484 43.14 -4.30 -32.58
CA ALA A 484 43.88 -4.28 -33.85
C ALA A 484 45.39 -4.07 -33.64
N HIS A 485 45.74 -3.33 -32.59
CA HIS A 485 47.12 -3.16 -32.13
C HIS A 485 47.24 -3.55 -30.65
N ARG A 486 47.40 -2.58 -29.76
CA ARG A 486 47.51 -2.77 -28.31
C ARG A 486 46.93 -1.56 -27.60
N TRP A 487 46.00 -1.78 -26.68
CA TRP A 487 45.49 -0.71 -25.84
C TRP A 487 46.36 -0.50 -24.62
N GLN A 488 46.73 0.76 -24.34
CA GLN A 488 47.25 1.15 -23.04
C GLN A 488 46.11 1.11 -22.02
N MET A 489 46.31 0.39 -20.92
CA MET A 489 45.26 0.12 -19.95
C MET A 489 45.38 1.03 -18.73
N SER A 490 44.25 1.41 -18.17
CA SER A 490 44.20 2.09 -16.87
C SER A 490 44.28 1.08 -15.72
N LYS A 491 44.51 1.58 -14.50
CA LYS A 491 44.17 0.82 -13.29
C LYS A 491 42.66 0.60 -13.19
N PRO A 492 42.20 -0.46 -12.49
CA PRO A 492 40.78 -0.65 -12.25
C PRO A 492 40.15 0.55 -11.55
N SER A 493 39.15 1.17 -12.18
CA SER A 493 38.44 2.34 -11.68
C SER A 493 36.94 2.21 -11.95
N LEU A 494 36.13 3.04 -11.29
CA LEU A 494 34.69 3.12 -11.54
C LEU A 494 34.39 3.83 -12.87
N VAL A 495 33.27 3.49 -13.49
CA VAL A 495 32.79 4.17 -14.72
C VAL A 495 32.52 5.66 -14.51
N SER A 496 32.16 6.07 -13.29
CA SER A 496 31.87 7.46 -12.90
C SER A 496 33.13 8.28 -12.58
N GLU A 497 34.30 7.65 -12.45
CA GLU A 497 35.57 8.35 -12.17
C GLU A 497 36.15 8.96 -13.45
N SER A 498 36.52 10.25 -13.39
CA SER A 498 36.91 11.06 -14.55
C SER A 498 38.43 11.12 -14.84
N LYS A 499 39.27 10.66 -13.90
CA LYS A 499 40.74 10.71 -14.03
C LYS A 499 41.32 9.31 -14.15
N ASP A 500 41.48 8.84 -15.39
CA ASP A 500 42.23 7.62 -15.68
C ASP A 500 43.66 7.94 -16.10
N VAL A 501 44.59 7.12 -15.62
CA VAL A 501 46.00 7.17 -16.03
C VAL A 501 46.32 5.84 -16.73
N PHE A 502 46.69 5.91 -18.01
CA PHE A 502 46.89 4.77 -18.90
C PHE A 502 48.35 4.29 -18.92
N ASP A 503 48.87 3.95 -17.74
CA ASP A 503 50.29 3.57 -17.56
C ASP A 503 50.51 2.05 -17.50
N GLN A 504 49.45 1.23 -17.61
CA GLN A 504 49.61 -0.23 -17.52
C GLN A 504 50.07 -0.87 -18.82
N LYS A 505 50.60 -2.09 -18.71
CA LYS A 505 51.08 -2.88 -19.84
C LYS A 505 50.01 -3.01 -20.93
N ALA A 506 50.39 -2.67 -22.15
CA ALA A 506 49.49 -2.74 -23.28
C ALA A 506 49.12 -4.20 -23.61
N ILE A 507 47.83 -4.46 -23.81
CA ILE A 507 47.25 -5.81 -23.95
C ILE A 507 46.34 -5.86 -25.20
N ASN A 508 46.20 -7.05 -25.78
CA ASN A 508 45.44 -7.29 -27.01
C ASN A 508 44.03 -7.87 -26.77
N LYS A 509 43.74 -8.39 -25.57
CA LYS A 509 42.47 -9.04 -25.22
C LYS A 509 41.78 -8.33 -24.05
N TYR A 510 40.52 -8.00 -24.21
CA TYR A 510 39.73 -7.32 -23.19
C TYR A 510 38.37 -7.97 -23.01
N TRP A 511 38.00 -8.34 -21.79
CA TRP A 511 36.72 -8.99 -21.51
C TRP A 511 35.70 -8.07 -20.84
N ILE A 512 34.42 -8.36 -21.08
CA ILE A 512 33.28 -7.73 -20.40
C ILE A 512 32.46 -8.83 -19.73
N ASP A 513 32.10 -8.64 -18.47
CA ASP A 513 31.18 -9.52 -17.71
C ASP A 513 29.98 -8.72 -17.19
N VAL A 514 28.76 -9.18 -17.48
CA VAL A 514 27.50 -8.56 -17.06
C VAL A 514 26.91 -9.34 -15.89
N GLN A 515 26.82 -8.68 -14.73
CA GLN A 515 26.27 -9.23 -13.50
C GLN A 515 24.91 -8.61 -13.20
N LEU A 516 23.88 -9.45 -13.18
CA LEU A 516 22.54 -9.06 -12.72
C LEU A 516 22.42 -9.25 -11.21
N ARG A 517 21.69 -8.35 -10.54
CA ARG A 517 21.44 -8.39 -9.10
C ARG A 517 19.99 -8.03 -8.79
N TRP A 518 19.49 -8.54 -7.68
CA TRP A 518 18.27 -8.05 -7.05
C TRP A 518 18.60 -7.52 -5.64
N GLY A 519 18.73 -6.20 -5.50
CA GLY A 519 19.11 -5.56 -4.24
C GLY A 519 18.01 -5.57 -3.17
N ASP A 520 18.42 -5.32 -1.94
CA ASP A 520 17.52 -5.07 -0.80
C ASP A 520 17.82 -3.69 -0.18
N TYR A 521 17.05 -3.29 0.83
CA TYR A 521 17.23 -1.96 1.44
C TYR A 521 18.61 -1.79 2.08
N ASP A 522 19.20 -2.86 2.64
CA ASP A 522 20.51 -2.83 3.29
C ASP A 522 21.66 -2.76 2.28
N SER A 523 21.48 -3.38 1.11
CA SER A 523 22.50 -3.58 0.09
C SER A 523 21.90 -3.41 -1.30
N HIS A 524 21.94 -2.16 -1.77
CA HIS A 524 21.58 -1.75 -3.13
C HIS A 524 22.60 -0.77 -3.75
N ASP A 525 23.70 -0.49 -3.03
CA ASP A 525 24.84 0.24 -3.60
C ASP A 525 25.51 -0.64 -4.65
N ILE A 526 25.32 -0.26 -5.92
CA ILE A 526 25.76 -1.03 -7.07
C ILE A 526 27.25 -0.84 -7.35
N GLU A 527 27.82 0.32 -7.05
CA GLU A 527 29.26 0.61 -7.26
C GLU A 527 30.11 -0.23 -6.31
N ARG A 528 29.70 -0.32 -5.05
CA ARG A 528 30.37 -1.18 -4.06
C ARG A 528 30.25 -2.66 -4.43
N TYR A 529 29.10 -3.07 -4.97
CA TYR A 529 28.87 -4.46 -5.38
C TYR A 529 29.74 -4.87 -6.57
N THR A 530 29.77 -4.07 -7.64
CA THR A 530 30.57 -4.37 -8.84
C THR A 530 32.06 -4.43 -8.52
N ARG A 531 32.55 -3.49 -7.71
CA ARG A 531 33.94 -3.51 -7.25
C ARG A 531 34.27 -4.75 -6.44
N ALA A 532 33.42 -5.12 -5.48
CA ALA A 532 33.63 -6.32 -4.67
C ALA A 532 33.67 -7.58 -5.54
N LYS A 533 32.68 -7.75 -6.43
CA LYS A 533 32.61 -8.91 -7.35
C LYS A 533 33.77 -8.98 -8.34
N PHE A 534 34.20 -7.84 -8.87
CA PHE A 534 35.38 -7.79 -9.73
C PHE A 534 36.62 -8.29 -9.00
N MET A 535 36.85 -7.80 -7.77
CA MET A 535 38.01 -8.25 -6.96
C MET A 535 37.89 -9.73 -6.59
N ASP A 536 36.71 -10.19 -6.16
CA ASP A 536 36.48 -11.59 -5.83
C ASP A 536 36.74 -12.51 -7.03
N TYR A 537 36.18 -12.22 -8.20
CA TYR A 537 36.28 -13.11 -9.37
C TYR A 537 37.63 -13.04 -10.08
N THR A 538 38.38 -11.95 -9.98
CA THR A 538 39.72 -11.85 -10.60
C THR A 538 40.82 -12.42 -9.73
N THR A 539 40.58 -12.56 -8.42
CA THR A 539 41.54 -13.15 -7.47
C THR A 539 41.26 -14.62 -7.17
N ASP A 540 40.01 -15.08 -7.31
CA ASP A 540 39.61 -16.46 -7.08
C ASP A 540 39.92 -17.37 -8.29
N ASN A 541 40.39 -18.59 -8.02
CA ASN A 541 40.72 -19.60 -9.03
C ASN A 541 39.48 -20.28 -9.64
N MET A 542 38.28 -20.10 -9.06
CA MET A 542 37.04 -20.68 -9.61
C MET A 542 36.53 -19.96 -10.86
N SER A 543 36.86 -18.68 -11.04
CA SER A 543 36.46 -17.88 -12.20
C SER A 543 37.66 -17.73 -13.13
N ILE A 544 37.47 -18.03 -14.41
CA ILE A 544 38.55 -17.99 -15.39
C ILE A 544 38.19 -16.95 -16.44
N TYR A 545 39.06 -15.93 -16.56
CA TYR A 545 38.94 -14.90 -17.59
C TYR A 545 40.07 -15.03 -18.63
N PRO A 546 39.80 -14.70 -19.92
CA PRO A 546 40.79 -14.83 -20.99
C PRO A 546 42.02 -13.91 -20.87
N SER A 547 41.91 -12.84 -20.08
CA SER A 547 42.99 -11.88 -19.83
C SER A 547 42.84 -11.25 -18.44
N PRO A 548 43.90 -10.66 -17.86
CA PRO A 548 43.80 -9.95 -16.57
C PRO A 548 43.07 -8.59 -16.69
N THR A 549 42.82 -8.12 -17.90
CA THR A 549 42.19 -6.82 -18.17
C THR A 549 40.79 -6.99 -18.73
N GLY A 550 39.82 -6.46 -18.00
CA GLY A 550 38.45 -6.34 -18.44
C GLY A 550 37.64 -5.50 -17.47
N VAL A 551 36.33 -5.47 -17.70
CA VAL A 551 35.36 -4.71 -16.93
C VAL A 551 34.15 -5.56 -16.54
N MET A 552 33.67 -5.33 -15.32
CA MET A 552 32.45 -5.91 -14.81
C MET A 552 31.35 -4.85 -14.74
N ILE A 553 30.21 -5.14 -15.34
CA ILE A 553 29.01 -4.29 -15.35
C ILE A 553 27.99 -4.90 -14.40
N GLY A 554 27.57 -4.16 -13.38
CA GLY A 554 26.53 -4.59 -12.45
C GLY A 554 25.23 -3.86 -12.71
N ILE A 555 24.12 -4.59 -12.73
CA ILE A 555 22.77 -4.06 -12.89
C ILE A 555 21.90 -4.54 -11.73
N ASP A 556 21.40 -3.60 -10.93
CA ASP A 556 20.38 -3.88 -9.92
C ASP A 556 18.99 -3.77 -10.54
N LEU A 557 18.35 -4.92 -10.74
CA LEU A 557 17.02 -5.05 -11.33
C LEU A 557 15.90 -4.55 -10.41
N ALA A 558 16.11 -4.50 -9.09
CA ALA A 558 15.11 -4.04 -8.14
C ALA A 558 15.06 -2.51 -8.07
N TYR A 559 16.24 -1.87 -8.09
CA TYR A 559 16.40 -0.42 -7.96
C TYR A 559 16.65 0.29 -9.29
N ASN A 560 16.78 -0.45 -10.39
CA ASN A 560 17.12 0.07 -11.72
C ASN A 560 18.42 0.92 -11.72
N LEU A 561 19.40 0.49 -10.92
CA LEU A 561 20.73 1.11 -10.81
C LEU A 561 21.74 0.31 -11.62
N HIS A 562 22.76 0.98 -12.15
CA HIS A 562 23.85 0.30 -12.84
C HIS A 562 25.19 1.00 -12.56
N SER A 563 26.26 0.23 -12.58
CA SER A 563 27.62 0.74 -12.53
C SER A 563 28.57 -0.27 -13.19
N ALA A 564 29.79 0.15 -13.47
CA ALA A 564 30.83 -0.74 -13.95
C ALA A 564 32.16 -0.43 -13.24
N PHE A 565 32.92 -1.49 -12.97
CA PHE A 565 34.24 -1.42 -12.35
C PHE A 565 35.20 -2.36 -13.08
N GLY A 566 36.38 -1.84 -13.42
CA GLY A 566 37.39 -2.60 -14.12
C GLY A 566 38.44 -1.72 -14.76
N ASN A 567 39.27 -2.34 -15.61
CA ASN A 567 40.30 -1.63 -16.36
C ASN A 567 39.68 -0.93 -17.55
N TRP A 568 40.22 0.20 -17.98
CA TRP A 568 39.70 0.97 -19.11
C TRP A 568 40.80 1.19 -20.15
N PHE A 569 40.42 1.13 -21.42
CA PHE A 569 41.22 1.64 -22.53
C PHE A 569 40.65 2.98 -23.02
N PRO A 570 41.42 3.82 -23.73
CA PRO A 570 40.96 5.11 -24.19
C PRO A 570 39.63 5.02 -24.96
N GLY A 571 38.68 5.91 -24.65
CA GLY A 571 37.34 5.93 -25.28
C GLY A 571 36.30 4.95 -24.70
N SER A 572 36.73 3.82 -24.13
CA SER A 572 35.82 2.77 -23.64
C SER A 572 34.84 3.21 -22.54
N LYS A 573 35.31 4.02 -21.59
CA LYS A 573 34.51 4.48 -20.45
C LYS A 573 33.34 5.38 -20.89
N ALA A 574 33.61 6.35 -21.77
CA ALA A 574 32.62 7.28 -22.29
C ALA A 574 31.55 6.55 -23.13
N LEU A 575 31.98 5.61 -23.99
CA LEU A 575 31.07 4.78 -24.76
C LEU A 575 30.16 3.95 -23.83
N LEU A 576 30.76 3.27 -22.84
CA LEU A 576 29.98 2.42 -21.94
C LEU A 576 28.96 3.21 -21.12
N GLN A 577 29.31 4.40 -20.64
CA GLN A 577 28.39 5.27 -19.91
C GLN A 577 27.18 5.66 -20.79
N GLN A 578 27.40 6.05 -22.04
CA GLN A 578 26.32 6.38 -22.98
C GLN A 578 25.48 5.15 -23.34
N ALA A 579 26.14 4.03 -23.62
CA ALA A 579 25.52 2.76 -23.97
C ALA A 579 24.60 2.26 -22.86
N MET A 580 25.09 2.19 -21.63
CA MET A 580 24.31 1.72 -20.48
C MET A 580 23.14 2.64 -20.15
N ASN A 581 23.32 3.96 -20.24
CA ASN A 581 22.22 4.91 -20.06
C ASN A 581 21.10 4.72 -21.09
N LYS A 582 21.45 4.33 -22.34
CA LYS A 582 20.48 4.01 -23.40
C LYS A 582 19.82 2.65 -23.17
N ILE A 583 20.61 1.59 -22.96
CA ILE A 583 20.14 0.22 -22.71
C ILE A 583 19.19 0.18 -21.51
N MET A 584 19.56 0.82 -20.39
CA MET A 584 18.72 0.90 -19.20
C MET A 584 17.39 1.64 -19.43
N LYS A 585 17.22 2.40 -20.52
CA LYS A 585 15.93 3.03 -20.86
C LYS A 585 15.15 2.18 -21.87
N SER A 586 15.78 1.76 -22.96
CA SER A 586 15.13 1.19 -24.15
C SER A 586 15.13 -0.33 -24.25
N ASN A 587 15.87 -1.06 -23.39
CA ASN A 587 15.98 -2.51 -23.52
C ASN A 587 14.61 -3.21 -23.33
N PRO A 588 14.15 -4.02 -24.30
CA PRO A 588 12.83 -4.67 -24.24
C PRO A 588 12.68 -5.65 -23.07
N ALA A 589 13.73 -6.38 -22.69
CA ALA A 589 13.65 -7.34 -21.59
C ALA A 589 13.51 -6.63 -20.23
N LEU A 590 14.21 -5.50 -20.05
CA LEU A 590 14.05 -4.63 -18.88
C LEU A 590 12.67 -3.96 -18.86
N TYR A 591 12.13 -3.59 -20.02
CA TYR A 591 10.75 -3.08 -20.12
C TYR A 591 9.72 -4.11 -19.65
N VAL A 592 9.81 -5.36 -20.14
CA VAL A 592 8.94 -6.47 -19.70
C VAL A 592 9.05 -6.69 -18.18
N LEU A 593 10.24 -6.58 -17.60
CA LEU A 593 10.42 -6.65 -16.14
C LEU A 593 9.64 -5.54 -15.42
N ARG A 594 9.78 -4.28 -15.85
CA ARG A 594 9.07 -3.13 -15.26
C ARG A 594 7.56 -3.27 -15.36
N GLU A 595 7.06 -3.65 -16.54
CA GLU A 595 5.63 -3.90 -16.78
C GLU A 595 5.07 -5.00 -15.88
N ARG A 596 5.81 -6.11 -15.72
CA ARG A 596 5.40 -7.18 -14.81
C ARG A 596 5.41 -6.75 -13.35
N ILE A 597 6.37 -5.92 -12.93
CA ILE A 597 6.40 -5.32 -11.60
C ILE A 597 5.19 -4.39 -11.43
N TRP A 598 4.89 -3.50 -12.37
CA TRP A 598 3.71 -2.64 -12.35
C TRP A 598 2.40 -3.42 -12.28
N LYS A 599 2.23 -4.47 -13.10
CA LYS A 599 1.06 -5.36 -13.06
C LYS A 599 0.97 -6.11 -11.72
N GLY A 600 2.09 -6.56 -11.18
CA GLY A 600 2.17 -7.21 -9.87
C GLY A 600 1.78 -6.27 -8.72
N LEU A 601 2.19 -5.00 -8.83
CA LEU A 601 1.87 -3.92 -7.90
C LEU A 601 0.50 -3.26 -8.16
N GLN A 602 -0.13 -3.56 -9.30
CA GLN A 602 -1.37 -2.94 -9.76
C GLN A 602 -1.29 -1.41 -9.81
N LEU A 603 -0.16 -0.89 -10.29
CA LEU A 603 0.03 0.53 -10.55
C LEU A 603 -0.34 0.81 -12.00
N TYR A 604 -1.14 1.84 -12.21
CA TYR A 604 -1.54 2.30 -13.54
C TYR A 604 -1.07 3.74 -13.70
N SER A 605 -0.27 4.00 -14.74
CA SER A 605 0.03 5.37 -15.16
C SER A 605 -1.18 5.92 -15.92
N SER A 606 -1.50 7.20 -15.68
CA SER A 606 -2.47 7.93 -16.48
C SER A 606 -1.94 8.29 -17.88
N GLU A 607 -0.64 8.17 -18.11
CA GLU A 607 0.02 8.46 -19.39
C GLU A 607 0.30 7.15 -20.15
N PRO A 608 -0.40 6.86 -21.26
CA PRO A 608 -0.05 5.75 -22.14
C PRO A 608 1.20 6.09 -22.96
N THR A 609 2.22 5.23 -22.92
CA THR A 609 3.48 5.42 -23.66
C THR A 609 3.34 5.16 -25.17
N GLU A 610 2.35 4.39 -25.62
CA GLU A 610 1.96 4.28 -27.03
C GLU A 610 0.43 4.16 -27.23
N PRO A 611 -0.16 4.86 -28.21
CA PRO A 611 -1.60 4.76 -28.48
C PRO A 611 -1.95 3.41 -29.12
N CYS A 612 -2.97 2.74 -28.57
CA CYS A 612 -3.58 1.55 -29.18
C CYS A 612 -4.17 1.87 -30.56
N LEU A 613 -4.37 0.84 -31.39
CA LEU A 613 -5.12 0.99 -32.65
C LEU A 613 -6.58 1.34 -32.33
N SER A 614 -6.98 2.56 -32.70
CA SER A 614 -8.29 3.17 -32.54
C SER A 614 -8.83 3.61 -33.92
N SER A 615 -10.01 4.22 -33.93
CA SER A 615 -10.55 4.80 -35.17
C SER A 615 -9.73 5.97 -35.71
N GLN A 616 -8.93 6.64 -34.87
CA GLN A 616 -8.17 7.82 -35.26
C GLN A 616 -6.89 7.48 -36.04
N ASN A 617 -6.20 6.40 -35.65
CA ASN A 617 -4.95 5.94 -36.30
C ASN A 617 -5.18 4.74 -37.23
N TYR A 618 -6.43 4.43 -37.58
CA TYR A 618 -6.79 3.30 -38.45
C TYR A 618 -6.09 3.33 -39.81
N GLY A 619 -5.76 4.51 -40.34
CA GLY A 619 -5.05 4.67 -41.61
C GLY A 619 -3.60 4.15 -41.60
N GLU A 620 -2.95 4.08 -40.43
CA GLU A 620 -1.55 3.66 -40.31
C GLU A 620 -1.31 2.21 -40.73
N ILE A 621 -2.35 1.37 -40.67
CA ILE A 621 -2.28 -0.05 -41.02
C ILE A 621 -2.02 -0.31 -42.51
N PHE A 622 -2.20 0.71 -43.37
CA PHE A 622 -1.97 0.63 -44.81
C PHE A 622 -0.69 1.34 -45.26
N SER A 623 0.19 1.68 -44.32
CA SER A 623 1.50 2.23 -44.64
C SER A 623 2.38 1.23 -45.41
N ASN A 624 3.55 1.68 -45.86
CA ASN A 624 4.50 0.80 -46.54
C ASN A 624 5.11 -0.29 -45.63
N GLN A 625 4.89 -0.19 -44.32
CA GLN A 625 5.40 -1.15 -43.35
C GLN A 625 4.65 -2.49 -43.44
N ILE A 626 5.34 -3.59 -43.17
CA ILE A 626 4.71 -4.90 -43.03
C ILE A 626 4.06 -4.96 -41.64
N ILE A 627 2.73 -5.04 -41.62
CA ILE A 627 1.92 -5.05 -40.39
C ILE A 627 1.13 -6.35 -40.36
N TRP A 628 1.12 -7.03 -39.21
CA TRP A 628 0.33 -8.24 -39.00
C TRP A 628 -0.73 -8.05 -37.94
N PHE A 629 -1.93 -8.57 -38.19
CA PHE A 629 -2.94 -8.83 -37.17
C PHE A 629 -2.78 -10.25 -36.64
N VAL A 630 -2.79 -10.42 -35.32
CA VAL A 630 -2.78 -11.73 -34.66
C VAL A 630 -4.06 -11.88 -33.85
N ASP A 631 -4.85 -12.90 -34.17
CA ASP A 631 -6.05 -13.28 -33.42
C ASP A 631 -5.91 -14.68 -32.79
N ASP A 632 -6.03 -14.74 -31.46
CA ASP A 632 -5.93 -15.96 -30.66
C ASP A 632 -7.29 -16.55 -30.25
N THR A 633 -8.39 -15.95 -30.72
CA THR A 633 -9.77 -16.28 -30.27
C THR A 633 -10.12 -17.76 -30.48
N ASN A 634 -9.68 -18.35 -31.58
CA ASN A 634 -10.00 -19.73 -31.96
C ASN A 634 -8.84 -20.74 -31.76
N VAL A 635 -7.85 -20.39 -30.93
CA VAL A 635 -6.70 -21.27 -30.66
C VAL A 635 -7.07 -22.41 -29.73
N TYR A 636 -7.75 -22.12 -28.62
CA TYR A 636 -8.22 -23.14 -27.68
C TYR A 636 -9.74 -23.22 -27.69
N ARG A 637 -10.26 -24.18 -28.45
CA ARG A 637 -11.70 -24.44 -28.61
C ARG A 637 -12.09 -25.71 -27.88
N VAL A 638 -13.28 -25.72 -27.30
CA VAL A 638 -13.79 -26.87 -26.54
C VAL A 638 -15.22 -27.22 -26.95
N THR A 639 -15.53 -28.51 -26.92
CA THR A 639 -16.89 -29.03 -26.97
C THR A 639 -17.32 -29.46 -25.57
N ILE A 640 -18.53 -29.08 -25.18
CA ILE A 640 -19.09 -29.41 -23.86
C ILE A 640 -19.91 -30.68 -24.02
N HIS A 641 -19.66 -31.66 -23.17
CA HIS A 641 -20.42 -32.90 -23.07
C HIS A 641 -20.84 -33.12 -21.61
N LYS A 642 -21.96 -33.82 -21.42
CA LYS A 642 -22.47 -34.14 -20.09
C LYS A 642 -21.94 -35.49 -19.66
N THR A 643 -21.34 -35.58 -18.48
CA THR A 643 -20.93 -36.86 -17.88
C THR A 643 -22.15 -37.63 -17.39
N PHE A 644 -21.96 -38.92 -17.12
CA PHE A 644 -22.99 -39.78 -16.55
C PHE A 644 -23.54 -39.24 -15.22
N GLU A 645 -22.69 -38.60 -14.41
CA GLU A 645 -23.04 -37.96 -13.13
C GLU A 645 -23.82 -36.65 -13.30
N GLY A 646 -24.03 -36.19 -14.53
CA GLY A 646 -24.74 -34.96 -14.86
C GLY A 646 -23.88 -33.70 -14.88
N ASN A 647 -22.58 -33.80 -14.59
CA ASN A 647 -21.64 -32.70 -14.66
C ASN A 647 -21.29 -32.35 -16.12
N LEU A 648 -21.06 -31.07 -16.42
CA LEU A 648 -20.61 -30.63 -17.73
C LEU A 648 -19.08 -30.68 -17.79
N THR A 649 -18.53 -31.47 -18.72
CA THR A 649 -17.09 -31.59 -18.98
C THR A 649 -16.73 -31.06 -20.36
N THR A 650 -15.51 -30.55 -20.51
CA THR A 650 -15.02 -29.97 -21.75
C THR A 650 -13.99 -30.89 -22.41
N LYS A 651 -14.10 -31.09 -23.73
CA LYS A 651 -13.09 -31.77 -24.56
C LYS A 651 -12.50 -30.75 -25.54
N PRO A 652 -11.16 -30.65 -25.66
CA PRO A 652 -10.55 -29.77 -26.63
C PRO A 652 -10.77 -30.29 -28.06
N ILE A 653 -10.93 -29.37 -29.00
CA ILE A 653 -10.92 -29.65 -30.44
C ILE A 653 -9.76 -28.88 -31.09
N ASN A 654 -9.43 -29.21 -32.35
CA ASN A 654 -8.42 -28.48 -33.10
C ASN A 654 -8.73 -26.98 -33.11
N GLY A 655 -7.69 -26.15 -33.01
CA GLY A 655 -7.79 -24.70 -33.10
C GLY A 655 -6.95 -24.16 -34.24
N ALA A 656 -6.97 -22.85 -34.42
CA ALA A 656 -6.07 -22.18 -35.36
C ALA A 656 -5.66 -20.80 -34.86
N ILE A 657 -4.41 -20.44 -35.14
CA ILE A 657 -3.90 -19.07 -35.01
C ILE A 657 -4.13 -18.38 -36.35
N PHE A 658 -4.70 -17.19 -36.30
CA PHE A 658 -4.98 -16.37 -37.47
C PHE A 658 -3.99 -15.19 -37.51
N ILE A 659 -3.10 -15.18 -38.49
CA ILE A 659 -2.11 -14.10 -38.70
C ILE A 659 -2.36 -13.49 -40.07
N PHE A 660 -2.69 -12.20 -40.13
CA PHE A 660 -3.19 -11.58 -41.35
C PHE A 660 -2.48 -10.27 -41.68
N ASN A 661 -2.07 -10.11 -42.93
CA ASN A 661 -1.51 -8.86 -43.45
C ASN A 661 -2.62 -8.02 -44.13
N PRO A 662 -3.01 -6.86 -43.55
CA PRO A 662 -4.12 -6.06 -44.07
C PRO A 662 -3.78 -5.36 -45.40
N ARG A 663 -2.51 -5.22 -45.75
CA ARG A 663 -2.09 -4.60 -47.01
C ARG A 663 -2.14 -5.57 -48.17
N THR A 664 -1.57 -6.76 -48.00
CA THR A 664 -1.44 -7.76 -49.08
C THR A 664 -2.61 -8.74 -49.14
N GLY A 665 -3.36 -8.91 -48.04
CA GLY A 665 -4.40 -9.93 -47.92
C GLY A 665 -3.86 -11.30 -47.52
N GLN A 666 -2.55 -11.45 -47.36
CA GLN A 666 -1.92 -12.72 -47.01
C GLN A 666 -2.33 -13.16 -45.60
N LEU A 667 -2.80 -14.41 -45.50
CA LEU A 667 -3.20 -15.08 -44.28
C LEU A 667 -2.26 -16.26 -44.03
N PHE A 668 -1.61 -16.26 -42.87
CA PHE A 668 -0.95 -17.41 -42.31
C PHE A 668 -1.90 -18.05 -41.29
N LEU A 669 -2.45 -19.20 -41.67
CA LEU A 669 -3.34 -19.98 -40.81
C LEU A 669 -2.57 -21.16 -40.22
N LYS A 670 -2.19 -21.07 -38.94
CA LYS A 670 -1.51 -22.15 -38.24
C LYS A 670 -2.52 -23.02 -37.51
N VAL A 671 -2.66 -24.27 -37.94
CA VAL A 671 -3.53 -25.25 -37.27
C VAL A 671 -2.83 -25.78 -36.01
N ILE A 672 -3.55 -25.73 -34.88
CA ILE A 672 -3.11 -26.27 -33.60
C ILE A 672 -3.90 -27.54 -33.31
N HIS A 673 -3.23 -28.69 -33.41
CA HIS A 673 -3.83 -29.99 -33.17
C HIS A 673 -4.05 -30.26 -31.67
N THR A 674 -5.05 -31.08 -31.35
CA THR A 674 -5.38 -31.45 -29.95
C THR A 674 -4.24 -32.08 -29.16
N SER A 675 -3.25 -32.68 -29.82
CA SER A 675 -2.08 -33.28 -29.16
C SER A 675 -1.28 -32.26 -28.33
N VAL A 676 -1.31 -30.97 -28.69
CA VAL A 676 -0.63 -29.90 -27.95
C VAL A 676 -1.21 -29.71 -26.54
N TRP A 677 -2.48 -30.07 -26.34
CA TRP A 677 -3.18 -29.94 -25.07
C TRP A 677 -3.05 -31.16 -24.16
N ALA A 678 -2.52 -32.27 -24.68
CA ALA A 678 -2.42 -33.54 -23.96
C ALA A 678 -1.50 -33.42 -22.72
N GLY A 679 -1.98 -33.87 -21.56
CA GLY A 679 -1.23 -33.86 -20.30
C GLY A 679 -1.09 -32.48 -19.64
N GLN A 680 -1.63 -31.41 -20.23
CA GLN A 680 -1.49 -30.05 -19.71
C GLN A 680 -2.72 -29.58 -18.93
N LYS A 681 -2.53 -28.67 -17.97
CA LYS A 681 -3.60 -28.02 -17.19
C LYS A 681 -3.54 -26.50 -17.41
N ARG A 682 -4.64 -25.78 -17.12
CA ARG A 682 -4.79 -24.32 -17.36
C ARG A 682 -4.60 -23.91 -18.83
N LEU A 683 -5.27 -24.67 -19.71
CA LEU A 683 -5.13 -24.57 -21.16
C LEU A 683 -5.43 -23.18 -21.74
N GLY A 684 -6.30 -22.39 -21.11
CA GLY A 684 -6.56 -21.01 -21.56
C GLY A 684 -5.36 -20.06 -21.42
N GLN A 685 -4.45 -20.30 -20.47
CA GLN A 685 -3.18 -19.56 -20.40
C GLN A 685 -2.18 -20.14 -21.38
N LEU A 686 -2.05 -21.48 -21.42
CA LEU A 686 -1.14 -22.17 -22.35
C LEU A 686 -1.40 -21.79 -23.81
N ALA A 687 -2.66 -21.64 -24.20
CA ALA A 687 -3.07 -21.22 -25.53
C ALA A 687 -2.38 -19.94 -25.97
N LYS A 688 -2.37 -18.91 -25.11
CA LYS A 688 -1.74 -17.60 -25.42
C LYS A 688 -0.23 -17.71 -25.58
N TRP A 689 0.42 -18.49 -24.71
CA TRP A 689 1.87 -18.72 -24.77
C TRP A 689 2.25 -19.51 -26.02
N LYS A 690 1.47 -20.56 -26.35
CA LYS A 690 1.67 -21.32 -27.58
C LYS A 690 1.44 -20.47 -28.83
N THR A 691 0.42 -19.60 -28.82
CA THR A 691 0.23 -18.63 -29.92
C THR A 691 1.45 -17.74 -30.10
N ALA A 692 1.99 -17.16 -29.02
CA ALA A 692 3.16 -16.29 -29.11
C ALA A 692 4.43 -17.04 -29.54
N GLU A 693 4.61 -18.28 -29.10
CA GLU A 693 5.71 -19.16 -29.51
C GLU A 693 5.67 -19.45 -31.02
N GLU A 694 4.51 -19.81 -31.56
CA GLU A 694 4.32 -20.08 -32.99
C GLU A 694 4.45 -18.81 -33.84
N VAL A 695 3.97 -17.66 -33.36
CA VAL A 695 4.18 -16.36 -34.03
C VAL A 695 5.67 -16.03 -34.10
N ALA A 696 6.40 -16.17 -32.99
CA ALA A 696 7.84 -15.93 -32.98
C ALA A 696 8.62 -16.92 -33.85
N ALA A 697 8.20 -18.19 -33.89
CA ALA A 697 8.76 -19.19 -34.80
C ALA A 697 8.53 -18.82 -36.27
N LEU A 698 7.34 -18.31 -36.62
CA LEU A 698 7.04 -17.83 -37.97
C LEU A 698 7.93 -16.62 -38.33
N VAL A 699 8.08 -15.64 -37.44
CA VAL A 699 8.97 -14.49 -37.68
C VAL A 699 10.43 -14.95 -37.90
N ARG A 700 10.93 -15.93 -37.13
CA ARG A 700 12.25 -16.53 -37.34
C ARG A 700 12.41 -17.24 -38.68
N SER A 701 11.34 -17.80 -39.22
CA SER A 701 11.38 -18.54 -40.49
C SER A 701 11.40 -17.63 -41.72
N LEU A 702 11.07 -16.35 -41.56
CA LEU A 702 11.01 -15.38 -42.67
C LEU A 702 12.36 -14.64 -42.84
N PRO A 703 12.74 -14.30 -44.09
CA PRO A 703 13.83 -13.37 -44.36
C PRO A 703 13.60 -12.01 -43.71
N VAL A 704 14.68 -11.28 -43.40
CA VAL A 704 14.62 -10.01 -42.66
C VAL A 704 13.80 -8.94 -43.39
N GLU A 705 13.74 -9.02 -44.72
CA GLU A 705 12.95 -8.13 -45.59
C GLU A 705 11.44 -8.34 -45.44
N GLU A 706 11.02 -9.56 -45.11
CA GLU A 706 9.60 -9.94 -44.96
C GLU A 706 9.12 -9.90 -43.52
N GLN A 707 10.02 -9.64 -42.56
CA GLN A 707 9.67 -9.55 -41.15
C GLN A 707 8.75 -8.35 -40.88
N PRO A 708 7.69 -8.52 -40.06
CA PRO A 708 6.78 -7.44 -39.73
C PRO A 708 7.49 -6.36 -38.93
N LYS A 709 7.20 -5.09 -39.22
CA LYS A 709 7.63 -3.95 -38.38
C LYS A 709 6.65 -3.70 -37.24
N GLN A 710 5.38 -4.07 -37.42
CA GLN A 710 4.37 -3.96 -36.37
C GLN A 710 3.49 -5.20 -36.31
N ILE A 711 3.18 -5.65 -35.09
CA ILE A 711 2.22 -6.72 -34.81
C ILE A 711 1.10 -6.15 -33.94
N ILE A 712 -0.13 -6.21 -34.45
CA ILE A 712 -1.34 -5.73 -33.78
C ILE A 712 -2.13 -6.93 -33.28
N VAL A 713 -2.40 -6.98 -31.97
CA VAL A 713 -3.20 -8.04 -31.35
C VAL A 713 -4.65 -7.61 -31.16
N THR A 714 -5.58 -8.52 -31.45
CA THR A 714 -7.02 -8.31 -31.21
C THR A 714 -7.37 -8.32 -29.71
N ARG A 715 -6.63 -9.10 -28.92
CA ARG A 715 -6.91 -9.32 -27.49
C ARG A 715 -5.71 -8.91 -26.65
N LYS A 716 -5.93 -7.99 -25.70
CA LYS A 716 -4.89 -7.47 -24.77
C LYS A 716 -4.11 -8.57 -24.04
N GLY A 717 -4.72 -9.75 -23.83
CA GLY A 717 -4.05 -10.88 -23.19
C GLY A 717 -2.89 -11.50 -23.98
N MET A 718 -2.72 -11.14 -25.26
CA MET A 718 -1.63 -11.59 -26.13
C MET A 718 -0.42 -10.65 -26.14
N LEU A 719 -0.52 -9.44 -25.60
CA LEU A 719 0.59 -8.48 -25.53
C LEU A 719 1.77 -9.08 -24.75
N ASP A 720 1.54 -9.46 -23.49
CA ASP A 720 2.61 -9.95 -22.61
C ASP A 720 3.35 -11.19 -23.16
N PRO A 721 2.65 -12.23 -23.67
CA PRO A 721 3.35 -13.38 -24.25
C PRO A 721 4.16 -13.02 -25.50
N LEU A 722 3.66 -12.16 -26.37
CA LEU A 722 4.39 -11.75 -27.58
C LEU A 722 5.62 -10.91 -27.25
N GLU A 723 5.52 -9.93 -26.35
CA GLU A 723 6.67 -9.15 -25.88
C GLU A 723 7.80 -10.04 -25.37
N VAL A 724 7.46 -11.12 -24.66
CA VAL A 724 8.43 -12.05 -24.08
C VAL A 724 9.06 -12.96 -25.13
N HIS A 725 8.32 -13.37 -26.15
CA HIS A 725 8.80 -14.29 -27.20
C HIS A 725 9.50 -13.57 -28.36
N LEU A 726 9.25 -12.28 -28.54
CA LEU A 726 9.84 -11.43 -29.58
C LEU A 726 10.99 -10.53 -29.06
N LEU A 727 11.56 -10.82 -27.88
CA LEU A 727 12.73 -10.10 -27.37
C LEU A 727 13.94 -10.18 -28.32
N ASP A 728 14.05 -11.26 -29.09
CA ASP A 728 15.09 -11.44 -30.11
C ASP A 728 14.91 -10.46 -31.30
N PHE A 729 13.74 -9.81 -31.40
CA PHE A 729 13.35 -8.93 -32.50
C PHE A 729 12.95 -7.53 -31.98
N PRO A 730 13.92 -6.72 -31.51
CA PRO A 730 13.65 -5.43 -30.85
C PRO A 730 12.99 -4.39 -31.77
N ASN A 731 13.10 -4.57 -33.09
CA ASN A 731 12.56 -3.65 -34.10
C ASN A 731 11.06 -3.85 -34.38
N ILE A 732 10.43 -4.85 -33.78
CA ILE A 732 9.01 -5.16 -33.99
C ILE A 732 8.16 -4.48 -32.92
N VAL A 733 7.31 -3.55 -33.32
CA VAL A 733 6.40 -2.85 -32.41
C VAL A 733 5.16 -3.70 -32.17
N ILE A 734 4.78 -3.92 -30.91
CA ILE A 734 3.60 -4.72 -30.54
C ILE A 734 2.51 -3.77 -30.02
N LYS A 735 1.38 -3.69 -30.73
CA LYS A 735 0.26 -2.81 -30.38
C LYS A 735 -1.01 -3.59 -30.04
N GLY A 736 -1.77 -3.09 -29.08
CA GLY A 736 -3.13 -3.54 -28.82
C GLY A 736 -4.13 -2.85 -29.75
N SER A 737 -5.25 -3.52 -30.05
CA SER A 737 -6.40 -2.90 -30.72
C SER A 737 -7.54 -2.62 -29.74
N GLU A 738 -8.12 -1.42 -29.81
CA GLU A 738 -9.42 -1.11 -29.18
C GLU A 738 -10.59 -1.48 -30.08
N LEU A 739 -10.33 -1.60 -31.39
CA LEU A 739 -11.32 -2.01 -32.37
C LEU A 739 -11.56 -3.52 -32.27
N GLN A 740 -12.81 -3.91 -32.05
CA GLN A 740 -13.20 -5.32 -32.11
C GLN A 740 -13.37 -5.75 -33.57
N LEU A 741 -12.30 -6.32 -34.14
CA LEU A 741 -12.29 -6.87 -35.49
C LEU A 741 -12.84 -8.31 -35.51
N PRO A 742 -13.75 -8.65 -36.44
CA PRO A 742 -14.47 -9.94 -36.44
C PRO A 742 -13.67 -11.10 -37.08
N PHE A 743 -12.35 -11.18 -36.90
CA PHE A 743 -11.53 -12.24 -37.52
C PHE A 743 -11.94 -13.66 -37.12
N GLN A 744 -12.50 -13.83 -35.91
CA GLN A 744 -13.06 -15.10 -35.46
C GLN A 744 -14.13 -15.69 -36.40
N ALA A 745 -14.87 -14.84 -37.13
CA ALA A 745 -15.92 -15.27 -38.04
C ALA A 745 -15.35 -15.91 -39.31
N CYS A 746 -14.10 -15.60 -39.68
CA CYS A 746 -13.45 -16.16 -40.85
C CYS A 746 -13.37 -17.69 -40.78
N LEU A 747 -13.17 -18.25 -39.58
CA LEU A 747 -13.12 -19.70 -39.39
C LEU A 747 -14.49 -20.40 -39.47
N LYS A 748 -15.59 -19.65 -39.62
CA LYS A 748 -16.91 -20.23 -39.91
C LYS A 748 -17.11 -20.55 -41.38
N ILE A 749 -16.25 -20.04 -42.27
CA ILE A 749 -16.28 -20.40 -43.69
C ILE A 749 -15.89 -21.88 -43.81
N GLU A 750 -16.73 -22.67 -44.49
CA GLU A 750 -16.61 -24.14 -44.57
C GLU A 750 -15.20 -24.59 -44.98
N LYS A 751 -14.60 -23.91 -45.96
CA LYS A 751 -13.24 -24.18 -46.43
C LYS A 751 -12.19 -24.17 -45.30
N PHE A 752 -12.25 -23.19 -44.39
CA PHE A 752 -11.34 -23.10 -43.26
C PHE A 752 -11.75 -24.04 -42.12
N GLY A 753 -13.05 -24.13 -41.84
CA GLY A 753 -13.60 -24.99 -40.78
C GLY A 753 -13.25 -26.47 -41.00
N ASP A 754 -13.49 -26.98 -42.20
CA ASP A 754 -13.20 -28.36 -42.58
C ASP A 754 -11.70 -28.68 -42.53
N LEU A 755 -10.87 -27.76 -43.02
CA LEU A 755 -9.41 -27.90 -43.00
C LEU A 755 -8.91 -28.08 -41.56
N ILE A 756 -9.39 -27.25 -40.63
CA ILE A 756 -8.96 -27.29 -39.22
C ILE A 756 -9.47 -28.56 -38.54
N LEU A 757 -10.70 -28.98 -38.81
CA LEU A 757 -11.31 -30.15 -38.17
C LEU A 757 -10.70 -31.47 -38.68
N LYS A 758 -10.37 -31.57 -39.97
CA LYS A 758 -9.81 -32.79 -40.60
C LYS A 758 -8.30 -32.94 -40.41
N ALA A 759 -7.60 -31.88 -39.98
CA ALA A 759 -6.15 -31.92 -39.76
C ALA A 759 -5.75 -32.92 -38.65
N THR A 760 -4.81 -33.81 -38.99
CA THR A 760 -4.22 -34.80 -38.08
C THR A 760 -2.93 -34.34 -37.41
N GLU A 761 -2.31 -33.28 -37.93
CA GLU A 761 -1.06 -32.71 -37.42
C GLU A 761 -1.06 -31.17 -37.45
N PRO A 762 -0.21 -30.50 -36.64
CA PRO A 762 -0.05 -29.05 -36.68
C PRO A 762 0.66 -28.61 -37.97
N GLN A 763 -0.05 -27.86 -38.83
CA GLN A 763 0.49 -27.39 -40.12
C GLN A 763 0.22 -25.89 -40.34
N MET A 764 1.09 -25.24 -41.09
CA MET A 764 0.93 -23.85 -41.53
C MET A 764 0.35 -23.84 -42.94
N VAL A 765 -0.74 -23.08 -43.15
CA VAL A 765 -1.39 -22.98 -44.46
C VAL A 765 -1.49 -21.52 -44.88
N LEU A 766 -1.07 -21.24 -46.11
CA LEU A 766 -1.09 -19.91 -46.70
C LEU A 766 -2.36 -19.69 -47.50
N TYR A 767 -2.98 -18.53 -47.31
CA TYR A 767 -4.11 -18.07 -48.10
C TYR A 767 -3.95 -16.60 -48.45
N ASN A 768 -4.71 -16.14 -49.44
CA ASN A 768 -4.95 -14.72 -49.67
C ASN A 768 -6.44 -14.47 -49.51
N ILE A 769 -6.83 -13.67 -48.51
CA ILE A 769 -8.25 -13.40 -48.20
C ILE A 769 -8.86 -12.41 -49.21
N TYR A 770 -8.04 -11.61 -49.88
CA TYR A 770 -8.51 -10.66 -50.89
C TYR A 770 -8.72 -11.29 -52.27
N ASP A 771 -8.36 -12.56 -52.45
CA ASP A 771 -8.32 -13.21 -53.76
C ASP A 771 -7.63 -12.29 -54.80
N ASP A 772 -8.38 -11.86 -55.80
CA ASP A 772 -7.93 -10.97 -56.89
C ASP A 772 -8.38 -9.49 -56.73
N TRP A 773 -8.97 -9.10 -55.59
CA TRP A 773 -9.54 -7.77 -55.41
C TRP A 773 -8.52 -6.64 -55.59
N LEU A 774 -7.27 -6.87 -55.20
CA LEU A 774 -6.19 -5.88 -55.31
C LEU A 774 -5.87 -5.48 -56.77
N LYS A 775 -6.37 -6.22 -57.78
CA LYS A 775 -6.27 -5.82 -59.20
C LYS A 775 -7.18 -4.61 -59.53
N SER A 776 -8.25 -4.40 -58.78
CA SER A 776 -9.32 -3.44 -59.12
C SER A 776 -9.64 -2.42 -58.02
N ILE A 777 -9.31 -2.74 -56.76
CA ILE A 777 -9.56 -1.85 -55.61
C ILE A 777 -8.31 -1.71 -54.74
N SER A 778 -8.25 -0.60 -53.99
CA SER A 778 -7.16 -0.36 -53.03
C SER A 778 -7.19 -1.36 -51.87
N SER A 779 -6.04 -1.56 -51.22
CA SER A 779 -5.93 -2.37 -49.99
C SER A 779 -6.84 -1.89 -48.87
N PHE A 780 -7.02 -0.57 -48.72
CA PHE A 780 -7.95 0.03 -47.76
C PHE A 780 -9.40 -0.41 -48.02
N THR A 781 -9.83 -0.33 -49.27
CA THR A 781 -11.19 -0.72 -49.68
C THR A 781 -11.38 -2.23 -49.57
N ALA A 782 -10.37 -3.03 -49.92
CA ALA A 782 -10.38 -4.48 -49.79
C ALA A 782 -10.49 -4.92 -48.32
N PHE A 783 -9.73 -4.28 -47.42
CA PHE A 783 -9.82 -4.54 -45.99
C PHE A 783 -11.19 -4.14 -45.41
N SER A 784 -11.70 -2.98 -45.81
CA SER A 784 -13.03 -2.54 -45.35
C SER A 784 -14.12 -3.50 -45.83
N ARG A 785 -14.00 -4.01 -47.07
CA ARG A 785 -14.90 -5.04 -47.61
C ARG A 785 -14.80 -6.34 -46.81
N ILE A 786 -13.61 -6.83 -46.46
CA ILE A 786 -13.50 -8.07 -45.67
C ILE A 786 -14.07 -7.89 -44.27
N VAL A 787 -13.83 -6.74 -43.62
CA VAL A 787 -14.40 -6.46 -42.30
C VAL A 787 -15.93 -6.42 -42.36
N LEU A 788 -16.53 -5.89 -43.44
CA LEU A 788 -17.97 -5.93 -43.67
C LEU A 788 -18.51 -7.35 -43.90
N ILE A 789 -17.77 -8.21 -44.61
CA ILE A 789 -18.18 -9.60 -44.86
C ILE A 789 -18.11 -10.45 -43.59
N LEU A 790 -17.09 -10.21 -42.75
CA LEU A 790 -16.85 -10.98 -41.54
C LEU A 790 -17.71 -10.53 -40.35
N ARG A 791 -18.17 -9.28 -40.34
CA ARG A 791 -19.09 -8.76 -39.31
C ARG A 791 -20.51 -9.25 -39.59
#